data_AF-A0A8J1XL03-F1
#
_entry.id   AF-A0A8J1XL03-F1
#
_cell.length_a   1.000
_cell.length_b   1.000
_cell.length_c   1.000
_cell.angle_alpha   90.00
_cell.angle_beta   90.00
_cell.angle_gamma   90.00
#
_symmetry.space_group_name_H-M   'P 1'
#
loop_
_entity.id
_entity.type
_entity.pdbx_description
1 polymer ?
#
loop_
_entity_poly.entity_id
_entity_poly.type
_entity_poly.pdbx_seq_one_letter_code
_entity_poly.pdbx_strand_id
1 'polypeptide(L)'
;MLRGKIHRASSIEILIVVIFIMPVFMFWTSLMQYEAKSCDLYNPQVIHVKEYPRTVKKTYSKLVDDARRLQDTLTSTLEFTEKIEAELNKIRSSLGTLVKRSRSGEVIMGIQSSIGKLQELQNLMKEKYQIAQPSNSYEHILGRKEFVPTDKELVQSGRKYLVCPEKFNGSKFGYPFFYKGFVDLPCDHPPLSSLITILINMADYSHKNHKSISAIFRGVSKHFNEVQLIIGYRIGQYIRTIKTHGVNVRFSEFSTKANPGFIWNKLIGQVMTQFVLIGRNLQMLTWDIRIDRLIRESELMDTPIVGGAIRTNDGHWSMGCQQFRLRNYTLVYKSGYDLSNHECVFCDHLQGPFLAKTRFMTSYPFSRTLPKEVLFESFFLNLNQHLKKQFPLCPDSMFHVETTPIPERDIWIPLAKRWNLYRLRLSSGQLYGFDCKKSKTRFNREAGMAQPPCRLQELTDFIKAVMSLCEKNNILCELQEGTALGAVKFNKVLPWELDADITFHSSNFSKFESLASSFRQLGYKLVVKSRPWCCVDGVIAGGIFNVFSQNWKVEMYGQHLMDSEKMIHRGLTPTQVHFDGQWVNVPTNPGLFVRNRYGKEVYQHAQHWMTLGHSTGWTPYVPSKFKTCSKPGDMACLDQYLADGNLQFEEPLI
;
A
#
# COMPACT_ATOMS: atom_id res chain seq x y z
N MET A 1 -16.56 -70.29 21.24
CA MET A 1 -16.64 -70.05 19.79
C MET A 1 -17.65 -68.94 19.52
N LEU A 2 -17.19 -67.70 19.50
CA LEU A 2 -18.03 -66.50 19.35
C LEU A 2 -17.96 -66.02 17.90
N ARG A 3 -19.05 -66.23 17.16
CA ARG A 3 -19.39 -65.49 15.93
C ARG A 3 -19.97 -64.13 16.34
N GLY A 4 -19.57 -63.08 15.62
CA GLY A 4 -20.35 -61.85 15.48
C GLY A 4 -19.62 -60.57 15.89
N LYS A 5 -19.08 -59.85 14.89
CA LYS A 5 -19.05 -58.37 14.74
C LYS A 5 -17.85 -57.92 13.89
N ILE A 6 -17.96 -58.04 12.57
CA ILE A 6 -17.23 -57.18 11.61
C ILE A 6 -18.19 -56.90 10.45
N HIS A 7 -18.95 -55.82 10.55
CA HIS A 7 -19.57 -55.07 9.43
C HIS A 7 -20.35 -53.90 10.04
N ARG A 8 -19.67 -52.77 10.29
CA ARG A 8 -20.33 -51.46 10.52
C ARG A 8 -19.39 -50.24 10.45
N ALA A 9 -18.09 -50.41 10.23
CA ALA A 9 -17.15 -49.28 10.16
C ALA A 9 -17.03 -48.64 8.75
N SER A 10 -17.35 -49.38 7.68
CA SER A 10 -17.21 -48.89 6.30
C SER A 10 -18.38 -48.03 5.79
N SER A 11 -19.49 -47.94 6.55
CA SER A 11 -20.69 -47.21 6.11
C SER A 11 -20.70 -45.73 6.50
N ILE A 12 -19.85 -45.29 7.44
CA ILE A 12 -19.81 -43.90 7.92
C ILE A 12 -18.90 -43.02 7.04
N GLU A 13 -17.78 -43.57 6.54
CA GLU A 13 -16.89 -42.84 5.63
C GLU A 13 -17.53 -42.60 4.25
N ILE A 14 -18.33 -43.55 3.75
CA ILE A 14 -19.08 -43.41 2.48
C ILE A 14 -20.23 -42.40 2.62
N LEU A 15 -20.86 -42.30 3.80
CA LEU A 15 -21.96 -41.36 4.05
C LEU A 15 -21.49 -39.90 4.09
N ILE A 16 -20.28 -39.63 4.56
CA ILE A 16 -19.70 -38.28 4.62
C ILE A 16 -19.29 -37.79 3.22
N VAL A 17 -18.76 -38.69 2.37
CA VAL A 17 -18.32 -38.33 1.01
C VAL A 17 -19.52 -38.07 0.08
N VAL A 18 -20.59 -38.86 0.18
CA VAL A 18 -21.74 -38.77 -0.74
C VAL A 18 -22.69 -37.63 -0.37
N ILE A 19 -22.90 -37.35 0.92
CA ILE A 19 -23.90 -36.34 1.35
C ILE A 19 -23.31 -34.92 1.37
N PHE A 20 -22.02 -34.74 1.65
CA PHE A 20 -21.44 -33.39 1.86
C PHE A 20 -20.52 -32.90 0.74
N ILE A 21 -19.85 -33.78 -0.01
CA ILE A 21 -18.82 -33.35 -0.99
C ILE A 21 -19.40 -33.19 -2.41
N MET A 22 -20.36 -34.03 -2.79
CA MET A 22 -20.97 -33.99 -4.13
C MET A 22 -21.76 -32.70 -4.45
N PRO A 23 -22.57 -32.12 -3.54
CA PRO A 23 -23.28 -30.87 -3.80
C PRO A 23 -22.32 -29.68 -4.00
N VAL A 24 -21.21 -29.67 -3.26
CA VAL A 24 -20.17 -28.64 -3.36
C VAL A 24 -19.45 -28.72 -4.72
N PHE A 25 -19.17 -29.94 -5.21
CA PHE A 25 -18.49 -30.13 -6.49
C PHE A 25 -19.37 -29.79 -7.72
N MET A 26 -20.67 -30.12 -7.66
CA MET A 26 -21.63 -29.74 -8.72
C MET A 26 -21.93 -28.22 -8.74
N PHE A 27 -21.87 -27.56 -7.58
CA PHE A 27 -22.00 -26.11 -7.49
C PHE A 27 -20.76 -25.38 -8.06
N TRP A 28 -19.55 -25.88 -7.79
CA TRP A 28 -18.30 -25.29 -8.29
C TRP A 28 -18.14 -25.35 -9.81
N THR A 29 -18.62 -26.42 -10.45
CA THR A 29 -18.61 -26.53 -11.93
C THR A 29 -19.56 -25.54 -12.59
N SER A 30 -20.66 -25.19 -11.91
CA SER A 30 -21.63 -24.19 -12.36
C SER A 30 -21.11 -22.75 -12.20
N LEU A 31 -20.35 -22.47 -11.12
CA LEU A 31 -19.74 -21.16 -10.85
C LEU A 31 -18.61 -20.83 -11.87
N MET A 32 -17.76 -21.82 -12.18
CA MET A 32 -16.67 -21.69 -13.16
C MET A 32 -17.15 -21.46 -14.60
N GLN A 33 -18.32 -21.99 -14.97
CA GLN A 33 -18.92 -21.72 -16.28
C GLN A 33 -19.49 -20.30 -16.41
N TYR A 34 -19.74 -19.60 -15.30
CA TYR A 34 -20.34 -18.26 -15.30
C TYR A 34 -19.30 -17.13 -15.27
N GLU A 35 -18.16 -17.33 -14.60
CA GLU A 35 -17.04 -16.35 -14.58
C GLU A 35 -16.41 -16.11 -15.96
N ALA A 36 -16.53 -17.08 -16.89
CA ALA A 36 -16.02 -16.92 -18.26
C ALA A 36 -16.81 -15.92 -19.13
N LYS A 37 -17.95 -15.38 -18.65
CA LYS A 37 -18.83 -14.49 -19.43
C LYS A 37 -18.99 -13.06 -18.89
N SER A 38 -18.43 -12.71 -17.74
CA SER A 38 -18.71 -11.43 -17.06
C SER A 38 -17.55 -10.43 -17.00
N CYS A 39 -16.40 -10.73 -17.59
CA CYS A 39 -15.28 -9.77 -17.67
C CYS A 39 -15.42 -8.86 -18.89
N ASP A 40 -16.36 -7.92 -18.83
CA ASP A 40 -16.24 -6.60 -19.44
C ASP A 40 -17.42 -5.74 -18.98
N LEU A 41 -17.11 -4.51 -18.53
CA LEU A 41 -18.02 -3.42 -18.12
C LEU A 41 -18.40 -3.37 -16.64
N TYR A 42 -17.70 -2.51 -15.88
CA TYR A 42 -18.22 -1.97 -14.61
C TYR A 42 -17.88 -0.48 -14.43
N ASN A 43 -18.89 0.38 -14.65
CA ASN A 43 -19.21 1.55 -13.82
C ASN A 43 -20.56 2.16 -14.25
N PRO A 44 -21.67 2.00 -13.51
CA PRO A 44 -22.85 2.82 -13.74
C PRO A 44 -23.00 3.86 -12.62
N GLN A 45 -22.76 5.13 -12.96
CA GLN A 45 -23.29 6.25 -12.20
C GLN A 45 -24.82 6.26 -12.29
N VAL A 46 -25.47 6.68 -11.21
CA VAL A 46 -26.93 6.86 -11.13
C VAL A 46 -27.33 8.00 -12.06
N ILE A 47 -27.81 7.66 -13.26
CA ILE A 47 -28.35 8.61 -14.23
C ILE A 47 -29.88 8.57 -14.13
N HIS A 48 -30.50 9.73 -13.89
CA HIS A 48 -31.95 9.88 -13.94
C HIS A 48 -32.47 9.62 -15.37
N VAL A 49 -33.08 8.46 -15.58
CA VAL A 49 -33.56 8.00 -16.89
C VAL A 49 -34.94 8.59 -17.21
N LYS A 50 -34.99 9.83 -17.73
CA LYS A 50 -36.26 10.35 -18.30
C LYS A 50 -36.38 10.26 -19.82
N GLU A 51 -35.31 10.27 -20.60
CA GLU A 51 -35.42 10.28 -22.07
C GLU A 51 -34.42 9.35 -22.77
N TYR A 52 -34.62 8.04 -22.64
CA TYR A 52 -33.94 7.06 -23.50
C TYR A 52 -34.96 6.16 -24.21
N PRO A 53 -34.63 5.65 -25.42
CA PRO A 53 -35.44 4.69 -26.15
C PRO A 53 -35.81 3.49 -25.26
N ARG A 54 -37.02 2.95 -25.42
CA ARG A 54 -37.55 1.83 -24.60
C ARG A 54 -36.59 0.64 -24.46
N THR A 55 -35.75 0.41 -25.46
CA THR A 55 -34.70 -0.62 -25.49
C THR A 55 -33.62 -0.43 -24.42
N VAL A 56 -33.15 0.80 -24.18
CA VAL A 56 -32.10 1.08 -23.17
C VAL A 56 -32.64 0.93 -21.75
N LYS A 57 -33.89 1.37 -21.51
CA LYS A 57 -34.59 1.15 -20.22
C LYS A 57 -34.74 -0.34 -19.88
N LYS A 58 -35.06 -1.16 -20.88
CA LYS A 58 -35.20 -2.62 -20.72
C LYS A 58 -33.87 -3.30 -20.40
N THR A 59 -32.79 -2.90 -21.07
CA THR A 59 -31.44 -3.42 -20.79
C THR A 59 -30.95 -3.01 -19.41
N TYR A 60 -31.16 -1.75 -19.01
CA TYR A 60 -30.79 -1.25 -17.69
C TYR A 60 -31.56 -1.95 -16.56
N SER A 61 -32.88 -2.12 -16.70
CA SER A 61 -33.70 -2.87 -15.73
C SER A 61 -33.20 -4.30 -15.56
N LYS A 62 -32.89 -4.99 -16.67
CA LYS A 62 -32.34 -6.35 -16.63
C LYS A 62 -31.00 -6.41 -15.90
N LEU A 63 -30.12 -5.43 -16.11
CA LEU A 63 -28.83 -5.36 -15.44
C LEU A 63 -28.97 -5.17 -13.92
N VAL A 64 -29.92 -4.34 -13.49
CA VAL A 64 -30.24 -4.14 -12.06
C VAL A 64 -30.80 -5.42 -11.43
N ASP A 65 -31.68 -6.12 -12.15
CA ASP A 65 -32.25 -7.39 -11.68
C ASP A 65 -31.19 -8.51 -11.60
N ASP A 66 -30.24 -8.54 -12.54
CA ASP A 66 -29.13 -9.49 -12.54
C ASP A 66 -28.12 -9.18 -11.43
N ALA A 67 -27.83 -7.90 -11.16
CA ALA A 67 -27.00 -7.48 -10.03
C ALA A 67 -27.65 -7.81 -8.67
N ARG A 68 -28.96 -7.61 -8.54
CA ARG A 68 -29.71 -7.98 -7.32
C ARG A 68 -29.70 -9.50 -7.10
N ARG A 69 -29.90 -10.30 -8.16
CA ARG A 69 -29.76 -11.76 -8.09
C ARG A 69 -28.35 -12.20 -7.71
N LEU A 70 -27.32 -11.51 -8.19
CA LEU A 70 -25.93 -11.79 -7.81
C LEU A 70 -25.69 -11.51 -6.33
N GLN A 71 -26.23 -10.40 -5.82
CA GLN A 71 -26.13 -10.01 -4.41
C GLN A 71 -26.90 -10.98 -3.50
N ASP A 72 -28.13 -11.37 -3.87
CA ASP A 72 -28.91 -12.38 -3.15
C ASP A 72 -28.19 -13.74 -3.12
N THR A 73 -27.52 -14.11 -4.22
CA THR A 73 -26.70 -15.33 -4.29
C THR A 73 -25.47 -15.23 -3.38
N LEU A 74 -24.82 -14.06 -3.33
CA LEU A 74 -23.67 -13.81 -2.46
C LEU A 74 -24.06 -13.90 -0.97
N THR A 75 -25.17 -13.25 -0.59
CA THR A 75 -25.71 -13.29 0.79
C THR A 75 -26.13 -14.70 1.19
N SER A 76 -26.80 -15.45 0.31
CA SER A 76 -27.13 -16.85 0.57
C SER A 76 -25.88 -17.73 0.73
N THR A 77 -24.78 -17.40 0.04
CA THR A 77 -23.51 -18.13 0.14
C THR A 77 -22.79 -17.83 1.46
N LEU A 78 -22.84 -16.58 1.92
CA LEU A 78 -22.34 -16.15 3.23
C LEU A 78 -23.07 -16.88 4.37
N GLU A 79 -24.41 -16.85 4.37
CA GLU A 79 -25.22 -17.55 5.38
C GLU A 79 -25.00 -19.07 5.38
N PHE A 80 -24.79 -19.67 4.20
CA PHE A 80 -24.47 -21.09 4.08
C PHE A 80 -23.09 -21.43 4.67
N THR A 81 -22.10 -20.56 4.46
CA THR A 81 -20.73 -20.73 4.97
C THR A 81 -20.69 -20.62 6.50
N GLU A 82 -21.42 -19.66 7.08
CA GLU A 82 -21.55 -19.51 8.53
C GLU A 82 -22.23 -20.74 9.18
N LYS A 83 -23.27 -21.29 8.53
CA LYS A 83 -23.93 -22.53 8.96
C LYS A 83 -22.97 -23.72 8.95
N ILE A 84 -22.14 -23.86 7.92
CA ILE A 84 -21.12 -24.92 7.85
C ILE A 84 -20.09 -24.74 8.98
N GLU A 85 -19.61 -23.52 9.24
CA GLU A 85 -18.65 -23.28 10.32
C GLU A 85 -19.24 -23.63 11.69
N ALA A 86 -20.50 -23.27 11.93
CA ALA A 86 -21.21 -23.61 13.16
C ALA A 86 -21.31 -25.14 13.34
N GLU A 87 -21.65 -25.89 12.29
CA GLU A 87 -21.72 -27.36 12.34
C GLU A 87 -20.35 -28.03 12.52
N LEU A 88 -19.31 -27.55 11.84
CA LEU A 88 -17.94 -28.06 12.03
C LEU A 88 -17.45 -27.85 13.46
N ASN A 89 -17.81 -26.72 14.10
CA ASN A 89 -17.49 -26.47 15.50
C ASN A 89 -18.25 -27.41 16.45
N LYS A 90 -19.51 -27.75 16.17
CA LYS A 90 -20.26 -28.77 16.93
C LYS A 90 -19.63 -30.15 16.80
N ILE A 91 -19.23 -30.55 15.59
CA ILE A 91 -18.55 -31.84 15.34
C ILE A 91 -17.23 -31.89 16.12
N ARG A 92 -16.41 -30.84 16.06
CA ARG A 92 -15.15 -30.75 16.79
C ARG A 92 -15.32 -30.84 18.30
N SER A 93 -16.30 -30.14 18.86
CA SER A 93 -16.63 -30.20 20.30
C SER A 93 -17.03 -31.61 20.74
N SER A 94 -17.82 -32.29 19.90
CA SER A 94 -18.24 -33.68 20.12
C SER A 94 -17.06 -34.65 20.08
N LEU A 95 -16.15 -34.50 19.11
CA LEU A 95 -14.93 -35.31 19.01
C LEU A 95 -13.99 -35.05 20.20
N GLY A 96 -13.82 -33.81 20.65
CA GLY A 96 -13.04 -33.48 21.84
C GLY A 96 -13.59 -34.11 23.12
N THR A 97 -14.93 -34.23 23.23
CA THR A 97 -15.59 -34.92 24.34
C THR A 97 -15.37 -36.44 24.27
N LEU A 98 -15.36 -37.01 23.07
CA LEU A 98 -15.04 -38.42 22.81
C LEU A 98 -13.59 -38.78 23.17
N VAL A 99 -12.62 -37.90 22.86
CA VAL A 99 -11.21 -38.08 23.28
C VAL A 99 -11.12 -38.20 24.80
N LYS A 100 -11.80 -37.32 25.54
CA LYS A 100 -11.78 -37.30 27.02
C LYS A 100 -12.39 -38.55 27.66
N ARG A 101 -13.25 -39.27 26.94
CA ARG A 101 -13.96 -40.47 27.43
C ARG A 101 -13.31 -41.78 26.95
N SER A 102 -12.45 -41.72 25.94
CA SER A 102 -11.78 -42.91 25.41
C SER A 102 -10.64 -43.37 26.33
N ARG A 103 -10.52 -44.68 26.52
CA ARG A 103 -9.42 -45.32 27.27
C ARG A 103 -8.42 -46.06 26.36
N SER A 104 -8.68 -46.11 25.05
CA SER A 104 -7.80 -46.73 24.06
C SER A 104 -6.94 -45.67 23.38
N GLY A 105 -5.61 -45.82 23.48
CA GLY A 105 -4.65 -44.92 22.85
C GLY A 105 -4.78 -44.86 21.33
N GLU A 106 -5.10 -45.99 20.69
CA GLU A 106 -5.30 -46.08 19.24
C GLU A 106 -6.54 -45.30 18.79
N VAL A 107 -7.64 -45.40 19.55
CA VAL A 107 -8.88 -44.64 19.29
C VAL A 107 -8.66 -43.14 19.52
N ILE A 108 -7.88 -42.77 20.54
CA ILE A 108 -7.52 -41.37 20.81
C ILE A 108 -6.75 -40.78 19.63
N MET A 109 -5.74 -41.50 19.11
CA MET A 109 -4.95 -41.04 17.96
C MET A 109 -5.80 -40.88 16.69
N GLY A 110 -6.73 -41.80 16.41
CA GLY A 110 -7.65 -41.70 15.28
C GLY A 110 -8.59 -40.49 15.36
N ILE A 111 -9.12 -40.21 16.56
CA ILE A 111 -9.98 -39.03 16.78
C ILE A 111 -9.17 -37.73 16.66
N GLN A 112 -7.96 -37.68 17.21
CA GLN A 112 -7.07 -36.51 17.11
C GLN A 112 -6.67 -36.21 15.66
N SER A 113 -6.39 -37.24 14.86
CA SER A 113 -6.14 -37.08 13.41
C SER A 113 -7.34 -36.46 12.68
N SER A 114 -8.56 -36.90 13.03
CA SER A 114 -9.80 -36.38 12.45
C SER A 114 -10.08 -34.92 12.83
N ILE A 115 -9.77 -34.54 14.08
CA ILE A 115 -9.80 -33.13 14.52
C ILE A 115 -8.80 -32.28 13.74
N GLY A 116 -7.60 -32.81 13.47
CA GLY A 116 -6.58 -32.13 12.65
C GLY A 116 -7.06 -31.85 11.22
N LYS A 117 -7.66 -32.85 10.55
CA LYS A 117 -8.23 -32.68 9.21
C LYS A 117 -9.40 -31.69 9.17
N LEU A 118 -10.26 -31.69 10.18
CA LEU A 118 -11.34 -30.70 10.30
C LEU A 118 -10.78 -29.28 10.45
N GLN A 119 -9.70 -29.10 11.21
CA GLN A 119 -9.03 -27.81 11.35
C GLN A 119 -8.41 -27.34 10.03
N GLU A 120 -7.77 -28.24 9.29
CA GLU A 120 -7.21 -27.95 7.96
C GLU A 120 -8.31 -27.50 6.99
N LEU A 121 -9.45 -28.19 7.00
CA LEU A 121 -10.61 -27.83 6.17
C LEU A 121 -11.21 -26.48 6.58
N GLN A 122 -11.31 -26.19 7.88
CA GLN A 122 -11.73 -24.87 8.38
C GLN A 122 -10.76 -23.75 7.94
N ASN A 123 -9.45 -24.01 7.95
CA ASN A 123 -8.44 -23.04 7.52
C ASN A 123 -8.51 -22.79 6.01
N LEU A 124 -8.66 -23.84 5.19
CA LEU A 124 -8.86 -23.74 3.74
C LEU A 124 -10.11 -22.95 3.38
N MET A 125 -11.21 -23.14 4.12
CA MET A 125 -12.42 -22.34 3.93
C MET A 125 -12.19 -20.87 4.29
N LYS A 126 -11.49 -20.57 5.40
CA LYS A 126 -11.15 -19.20 5.82
C LYS A 126 -10.21 -18.49 4.85
N GLU A 127 -9.22 -19.19 4.31
CA GLU A 127 -8.27 -18.67 3.33
C GLU A 127 -8.98 -18.32 2.02
N LYS A 128 -9.84 -19.21 1.51
CA LYS A 128 -10.64 -18.94 0.31
C LYS A 128 -11.69 -17.86 0.53
N TYR A 129 -12.26 -17.76 1.73
CA TYR A 129 -13.15 -16.68 2.14
C TYR A 129 -12.45 -15.31 2.13
N GLN A 130 -11.21 -15.24 2.61
CA GLN A 130 -10.40 -14.01 2.56
C GLN A 130 -10.00 -13.59 1.14
N ILE A 131 -9.87 -14.54 0.20
CA ILE A 131 -9.60 -14.26 -1.21
C ILE A 131 -10.86 -13.73 -1.93
N ALA A 132 -12.05 -14.13 -1.49
CA ALA A 132 -13.33 -13.71 -2.06
C ALA A 132 -13.83 -12.36 -1.52
N GLN A 133 -13.23 -11.85 -0.43
CA GLN A 133 -13.52 -10.51 0.07
C GLN A 133 -12.60 -9.47 -0.61
N PRO A 134 -13.15 -8.45 -1.30
CA PRO A 134 -12.38 -7.24 -1.57
C PRO A 134 -11.88 -6.70 -0.23
N SER A 135 -10.62 -6.25 -0.18
CA SER A 135 -9.93 -5.85 1.06
C SER A 135 -10.86 -5.15 2.07
N ASN A 136 -10.88 -5.64 3.31
CA ASN A 136 -11.76 -5.20 4.42
C ASN A 136 -11.87 -3.68 4.68
N SER A 137 -11.09 -2.82 4.02
CA SER A 137 -11.35 -1.38 3.97
C SER A 137 -12.63 -1.02 3.20
N TYR A 138 -13.03 -1.82 2.21
CA TYR A 138 -14.18 -1.54 1.34
C TYR A 138 -15.50 -1.98 1.98
N GLU A 139 -15.57 -3.11 2.69
CA GLU A 139 -16.82 -3.54 3.35
C GLU A 139 -17.21 -2.63 4.53
N HIS A 140 -16.27 -2.05 5.26
CA HIS A 140 -16.63 -1.13 6.35
C HIS A 140 -17.19 0.22 5.83
N ILE A 141 -16.89 0.59 4.59
CA ILE A 141 -17.35 1.85 3.95
C ILE A 141 -18.59 1.60 3.06
N LEU A 142 -18.65 0.48 2.33
CA LEU A 142 -19.76 0.12 1.43
C LEU A 142 -20.86 -0.71 2.12
N GLY A 143 -20.53 -1.46 3.17
CA GLY A 143 -21.48 -2.26 3.95
C GLY A 143 -22.39 -1.45 4.88
N ARG A 144 -22.15 -0.14 5.02
CA ARG A 144 -23.08 0.81 5.67
C ARG A 144 -23.98 1.54 4.67
N LYS A 145 -24.39 0.90 3.58
CA LYS A 145 -25.47 1.47 2.75
C LYS A 145 -26.85 1.46 3.43
N GLU A 146 -27.00 0.83 4.60
CA GLU A 146 -28.26 0.83 5.38
C GLU A 146 -28.05 0.92 6.91
N PHE A 147 -27.06 1.68 7.39
CA PHE A 147 -27.05 2.04 8.82
C PHE A 147 -26.68 3.51 9.02
N VAL A 148 -27.46 4.39 8.39
CA VAL A 148 -27.67 5.73 8.92
C VAL A 148 -28.84 5.57 9.88
N PRO A 149 -28.66 5.75 11.19
CA PRO A 149 -29.81 5.85 12.07
C PRO A 149 -30.69 6.94 11.52
N THR A 150 -31.91 6.59 11.11
CA THR A 150 -32.89 7.62 10.74
C THR A 150 -33.01 8.59 11.93
N ASP A 151 -33.40 9.85 11.71
CA ASP A 151 -33.60 10.80 12.82
C ASP A 151 -34.49 10.22 13.95
N LYS A 152 -35.34 9.23 13.61
CA LYS A 152 -36.12 8.42 14.57
C LYS A 152 -35.27 7.54 15.50
N GLU A 153 -34.17 6.97 15.04
CA GLU A 153 -33.29 6.08 15.82
C GLU A 153 -32.37 6.85 16.78
N LEU A 154 -31.88 8.04 16.40
CA LEU A 154 -31.13 8.93 17.31
C LEU A 154 -32.03 9.47 18.45
N VAL A 155 -33.30 9.76 18.13
CA VAL A 155 -34.32 10.13 19.12
C VAL A 155 -34.68 8.93 20.02
N GLN A 156 -34.73 7.71 19.49
CA GLN A 156 -34.96 6.49 20.28
C GLN A 156 -33.77 6.10 21.17
N SER A 157 -32.53 6.48 20.81
CA SER A 157 -31.34 6.14 21.60
C SER A 157 -31.08 7.09 22.78
N GLY A 158 -31.88 8.14 22.97
CA GLY A 158 -31.72 9.13 24.04
C GLY A 158 -30.41 9.93 23.99
N ARG A 159 -29.69 9.93 22.86
CA ARG A 159 -28.43 10.68 22.70
C ARG A 159 -28.75 12.10 22.25
N LYS A 160 -28.24 13.11 22.97
CA LYS A 160 -28.31 14.50 22.53
C LYS A 160 -27.46 14.71 21.28
N TYR A 161 -27.97 15.51 20.35
CA TYR A 161 -27.22 15.96 19.18
C TYR A 161 -26.05 16.85 19.63
N LEU A 162 -24.84 16.61 19.11
CA LEU A 162 -23.72 17.53 19.33
C LEU A 162 -23.87 18.80 18.49
N VAL A 163 -24.43 18.65 17.29
CA VAL A 163 -24.78 19.72 16.36
C VAL A 163 -26.06 19.30 15.65
N CYS A 164 -26.86 20.27 15.21
CA CYS A 164 -28.14 19.97 14.57
C CYS A 164 -28.00 19.21 13.26
N PRO A 165 -29.01 18.44 12.83
CA PRO A 165 -29.05 17.85 11.50
C PRO A 165 -29.41 18.89 10.44
N GLU A 166 -29.17 18.57 9.16
CA GLU A 166 -29.53 19.43 8.02
C GLU A 166 -30.42 18.69 7.05
N LYS A 167 -31.22 19.44 6.30
CA LYS A 167 -32.00 18.92 5.18
C LYS A 167 -31.66 19.66 3.90
N PHE A 168 -31.66 18.91 2.80
CA PHE A 168 -31.61 19.50 1.47
C PHE A 168 -33.02 19.98 1.06
N ASN A 169 -33.17 21.28 0.81
CA ASN A 169 -34.46 21.89 0.45
C ASN A 169 -34.77 21.83 -1.07
N GLY A 170 -33.98 21.09 -1.84
CA GLY A 170 -34.19 20.88 -3.26
C GLY A 170 -33.31 21.75 -4.17
N SER A 171 -33.22 21.36 -5.44
CA SER A 171 -32.24 21.85 -6.42
C SER A 171 -32.39 23.32 -6.84
N LYS A 172 -33.52 23.96 -6.54
CA LYS A 172 -33.77 25.37 -6.86
C LYS A 172 -33.61 26.29 -5.65
N PHE A 173 -33.51 25.74 -4.45
CA PHE A 173 -33.46 26.53 -3.23
C PHE A 173 -32.10 27.21 -3.10
N GLY A 174 -32.10 28.52 -2.83
CA GLY A 174 -30.87 29.34 -2.77
C GLY A 174 -30.40 29.91 -4.11
N TYR A 175 -31.12 29.69 -5.22
CA TYR A 175 -30.85 30.38 -6.50
C TYR A 175 -30.79 31.92 -6.30
N PRO A 176 -29.87 32.64 -6.97
CA PRO A 176 -28.93 32.17 -8.01
C PRO A 176 -27.57 31.68 -7.50
N PHE A 177 -27.27 31.84 -6.21
CA PHE A 177 -25.93 31.58 -5.67
C PHE A 177 -25.77 30.21 -4.99
N PHE A 178 -26.88 29.57 -4.63
CA PHE A 178 -26.98 28.23 -4.05
C PHE A 178 -26.30 28.03 -2.67
N TYR A 179 -25.98 29.10 -1.94
CA TYR A 179 -25.43 29.03 -0.59
C TYR A 179 -26.41 28.54 0.50
N LYS A 180 -27.70 28.36 0.18
CA LYS A 180 -28.75 28.02 1.16
C LYS A 180 -29.44 26.68 0.88
N GLY A 181 -28.91 25.85 -0.02
CA GLY A 181 -29.56 24.60 -0.44
C GLY A 181 -29.75 23.60 0.70
N PHE A 182 -28.82 23.55 1.64
CA PHE A 182 -28.93 22.83 2.91
C PHE A 182 -29.28 23.79 4.04
N VAL A 183 -30.23 23.39 4.89
CA VAL A 183 -30.69 24.18 6.03
C VAL A 183 -30.68 23.33 7.28
N ASP A 184 -30.10 23.86 8.36
CA ASP A 184 -30.11 23.22 9.67
C ASP A 184 -31.54 23.14 10.22
N LEU A 185 -31.85 22.00 10.82
CA LEU A 185 -33.09 21.75 11.53
C LEU A 185 -32.92 22.19 12.99
N PRO A 186 -33.94 22.80 13.62
CA PRO A 186 -33.86 23.13 15.04
C PRO A 186 -33.62 21.88 15.90
N CYS A 187 -32.69 21.97 16.85
CA CYS A 187 -32.40 20.89 17.79
C CYS A 187 -31.82 21.45 19.11
N ASP A 188 -31.87 20.66 20.19
CA ASP A 188 -31.13 20.96 21.42
C ASP A 188 -29.70 20.40 21.29
N HIS A 189 -28.70 21.27 21.41
CA HIS A 189 -27.29 20.90 21.35
C HIS A 189 -26.42 21.80 22.23
N PRO A 190 -25.25 21.32 22.70
CA PRO A 190 -24.32 22.14 23.46
C PRO A 190 -23.79 23.32 22.61
N PRO A 191 -23.41 24.45 23.24
CA PRO A 191 -22.77 25.56 22.53
C PRO A 191 -21.44 25.10 21.92
N LEU A 192 -21.12 25.62 20.73
CA LEU A 192 -19.91 25.23 19.98
C LEU A 192 -18.62 25.41 20.80
N SER A 193 -18.56 26.43 21.66
CA SER A 193 -17.46 26.71 22.58
C SER A 193 -17.16 25.57 23.57
N SER A 194 -18.14 24.72 23.88
CA SER A 194 -17.97 23.53 24.71
C SER A 194 -17.47 22.30 23.92
N LEU A 195 -17.62 22.32 22.60
CA LEU A 195 -17.35 21.18 21.73
C LEU A 195 -15.98 21.25 21.05
N ILE A 196 -15.51 22.45 20.71
CA ILE A 196 -14.31 22.63 19.89
C ILE A 196 -13.34 23.70 20.43
N THR A 197 -12.06 23.44 20.18
CA THR A 197 -10.96 24.40 20.36
C THR A 197 -10.18 24.50 19.04
N ILE A 198 -9.80 25.71 18.64
CA ILE A 198 -9.01 25.95 17.42
C ILE A 198 -7.53 26.08 17.79
N LEU A 199 -6.66 25.33 17.09
CA LEU A 199 -5.21 25.40 17.27
C LEU A 199 -4.53 26.06 16.06
N ILE A 200 -3.68 27.05 16.33
CA ILE A 200 -2.82 27.68 15.32
C ILE A 200 -1.37 27.62 15.78
N ASN A 201 -0.52 26.99 14.97
CA ASN A 201 0.91 26.98 15.21
C ASN A 201 1.61 28.10 14.41
N MET A 202 1.83 29.25 15.03
CA MET A 202 2.57 30.37 14.46
C MET A 202 4.09 30.17 14.50
N ALA A 203 4.57 29.23 15.32
CA ALA A 203 5.99 28.92 15.41
C ALA A 203 6.57 28.35 14.11
N ASP A 204 5.72 27.80 13.24
CA ASP A 204 6.12 27.25 11.95
C ASP A 204 6.28 28.34 10.86
N TYR A 205 5.93 29.60 11.16
CA TYR A 205 5.95 30.69 10.19
C TYR A 205 6.83 31.84 10.68
N SER A 206 8.01 32.00 10.06
CA SER A 206 8.94 33.10 10.39
C SER A 206 8.45 34.47 9.92
N HIS A 207 7.51 34.54 8.96
CA HIS A 207 7.10 35.77 8.29
C HIS A 207 5.58 35.98 8.18
N LYS A 208 4.75 35.23 8.93
CA LYS A 208 3.31 35.54 8.92
C LYS A 208 3.11 36.98 9.38
N ASN A 209 2.70 37.82 8.44
CA ASN A 209 2.53 39.25 8.66
C ASN A 209 1.42 39.43 9.70
N HIS A 210 1.52 40.47 10.55
CA HIS A 210 0.48 40.87 11.51
C HIS A 210 -0.94 40.87 10.90
N LYS A 211 -1.03 41.14 9.58
CA LYS A 211 -2.25 41.07 8.78
C LYS A 211 -2.95 39.70 8.81
N SER A 212 -2.22 38.59 8.68
CA SER A 212 -2.81 37.23 8.67
C SER A 212 -3.40 36.89 10.04
N ILE A 213 -2.68 37.15 11.13
CA ILE A 213 -3.18 36.87 12.49
C ILE A 213 -4.37 37.76 12.83
N SER A 214 -4.32 39.04 12.46
CA SER A 214 -5.46 39.94 12.65
C SER A 214 -6.69 39.48 11.86
N ALA A 215 -6.53 38.90 10.67
CA ALA A 215 -7.63 38.31 9.91
C ALA A 215 -8.22 37.08 10.60
N ILE A 216 -7.38 36.21 11.19
CA ILE A 216 -7.84 35.08 12.01
C ILE A 216 -8.65 35.58 13.21
N PHE A 217 -8.12 36.54 13.99
CA PHE A 217 -8.84 37.08 15.15
C PHE A 217 -10.17 37.73 14.78
N ARG A 218 -10.23 38.51 13.69
CA ARG A 218 -11.51 39.05 13.18
C ARG A 218 -12.47 37.94 12.77
N GLY A 219 -11.97 36.89 12.12
CA GLY A 219 -12.76 35.72 11.74
C GLY A 219 -13.36 35.01 12.95
N VAL A 220 -12.56 34.72 13.97
CA VAL A 220 -13.05 34.13 15.23
C VAL A 220 -14.04 35.05 15.91
N SER A 221 -13.70 36.32 16.11
CA SER A 221 -14.58 37.30 16.76
C SER A 221 -15.95 37.42 16.06
N LYS A 222 -15.97 37.34 14.72
CA LYS A 222 -17.20 37.49 13.93
C LYS A 222 -18.04 36.21 13.85
N HIS A 223 -17.41 35.05 13.74
CA HIS A 223 -18.09 33.80 13.39
C HIS A 223 -18.07 32.75 14.51
N PHE A 224 -17.15 32.88 15.46
CA PHE A 224 -16.84 31.86 16.48
C PHE A 224 -16.43 32.52 17.83
N ASN A 225 -17.09 33.60 18.23
CA ASN A 225 -16.67 34.52 19.30
C ASN A 225 -16.40 33.84 20.67
N GLU A 226 -17.10 32.75 20.97
CA GLU A 226 -16.95 32.00 22.23
C GLU A 226 -15.97 30.82 22.13
N VAL A 227 -15.54 30.45 20.92
CA VAL A 227 -14.65 29.31 20.71
C VAL A 227 -13.23 29.66 21.17
N GLN A 228 -12.63 28.79 21.98
CA GLN A 228 -11.26 28.98 22.44
C GLN A 228 -10.28 28.83 21.26
N LEU A 229 -9.39 29.80 21.15
CA LEU A 229 -8.26 29.79 20.22
C LEU A 229 -6.95 29.62 21.00
N ILE A 230 -6.18 28.57 20.72
CA ILE A 230 -4.85 28.40 21.28
C ILE A 230 -3.80 28.65 20.19
N ILE A 231 -2.88 29.58 20.47
CA ILE A 231 -1.82 29.97 19.54
C ILE A 231 -0.45 29.59 20.10
N GLY A 232 0.28 28.74 19.39
CA GLY A 232 1.68 28.46 19.66
C GLY A 232 2.61 29.39 18.90
N TYR A 233 3.61 29.96 19.57
CA TYR A 233 4.57 30.90 18.96
C TYR A 233 5.98 30.75 19.54
N ARG A 234 7.00 31.25 18.82
CA ARG A 234 8.40 31.23 19.28
C ARG A 234 8.78 32.49 20.04
N ILE A 235 9.66 32.35 21.03
CA ILE A 235 10.32 33.48 21.70
C ILE A 235 10.87 34.46 20.64
N GLY A 236 10.55 35.74 20.79
CA GLY A 236 10.93 36.81 19.85
C GLY A 236 9.90 37.10 18.74
N GLN A 237 8.85 36.30 18.57
CA GLN A 237 7.73 36.64 17.68
C GLN A 237 6.79 37.64 18.37
N TYR A 238 6.57 38.81 17.75
CA TYR A 238 5.71 39.89 18.26
C TYR A 238 4.21 39.61 18.05
N ILE A 239 3.67 38.59 18.71
CA ILE A 239 2.25 38.21 18.56
C ILE A 239 1.37 38.81 19.66
N ARG A 240 1.91 38.99 20.88
CA ARG A 240 1.16 39.54 22.02
C ARG A 240 0.72 40.99 21.85
N THR A 241 1.33 41.73 20.91
CA THR A 241 0.98 43.13 20.61
C THR A 241 -0.22 43.25 19.67
N ILE A 242 -0.73 42.14 19.12
CA ILE A 242 -1.84 42.13 18.17
C ILE A 242 -3.16 42.20 18.93
N LYS A 243 -4.02 43.17 18.55
CA LYS A 243 -5.39 43.27 19.09
C LYS A 243 -6.14 41.96 18.87
N THR A 244 -6.63 41.36 19.95
CA THR A 244 -7.35 40.07 19.92
C THR A 244 -8.81 40.19 19.51
N HIS A 245 -9.34 41.42 19.36
CA HIS A 245 -10.73 41.68 18.93
C HIS A 245 -11.80 40.94 19.78
N GLY A 246 -11.59 40.83 21.10
CA GLY A 246 -12.54 40.18 22.00
C GLY A 246 -12.57 38.65 21.92
N VAL A 247 -11.61 38.02 21.22
CA VAL A 247 -11.51 36.56 21.12
C VAL A 247 -10.98 35.94 22.41
N ASN A 248 -11.54 34.80 22.80
CA ASN A 248 -11.01 33.93 23.84
C ASN A 248 -9.71 33.24 23.36
N VAL A 249 -8.56 33.90 23.57
CA VAL A 249 -7.25 33.41 23.11
C VAL A 249 -6.35 32.99 24.26
N ARG A 250 -5.75 31.80 24.15
CA ARG A 250 -4.63 31.34 24.98
C ARG A 250 -3.35 31.31 24.16
N PHE A 251 -2.32 31.99 24.65
CA PHE A 251 -1.00 31.97 24.01
C PHE A 251 -0.08 30.94 24.68
N SER A 252 0.65 30.17 23.87
CA SER A 252 1.66 29.20 24.29
C SER A 252 3.00 29.53 23.66
N GLU A 253 3.98 29.84 24.50
CA GLU A 253 5.33 30.20 24.07
C GLU A 253 6.24 28.96 23.97
N PHE A 254 7.10 28.94 22.94
CA PHE A 254 8.06 27.87 22.69
C PHE A 254 9.44 28.42 22.37
N SER A 255 10.47 27.62 22.68
CA SER A 255 11.85 27.92 22.30
C SER A 255 12.00 28.13 20.78
N THR A 256 12.93 28.99 20.37
CA THR A 256 13.28 29.23 18.97
C THR A 256 13.71 27.95 18.24
N LYS A 257 14.27 26.96 18.96
CA LYS A 257 14.72 25.66 18.43
C LYS A 257 13.70 24.53 18.59
N ALA A 258 12.52 24.78 19.15
CA ALA A 258 11.53 23.73 19.40
C ALA A 258 11.07 23.06 18.08
N ASN A 259 11.07 21.72 18.05
CA ASN A 259 10.62 20.98 16.88
C ASN A 259 9.12 21.21 16.60
N PRO A 260 8.68 21.39 15.34
CA PRO A 260 7.27 21.60 14.98
C PRO A 260 6.29 20.56 15.54
N GLY A 261 6.63 19.27 15.47
CA GLY A 261 5.76 18.23 16.02
C GLY A 261 5.71 18.23 17.54
N PHE A 262 6.78 18.64 18.23
CA PHE A 262 6.71 18.88 19.67
C PHE A 262 5.71 20.00 20.01
N ILE A 263 5.73 21.09 19.23
CA ILE A 263 4.82 22.22 19.42
C ILE A 263 3.37 21.79 19.23
N TRP A 264 3.04 21.14 18.11
CA TRP A 264 1.68 20.62 17.87
C TRP A 264 1.20 19.70 18.98
N ASN A 265 2.03 18.74 19.41
CA ASN A 265 1.68 17.82 20.49
C ASN A 265 1.41 18.55 21.81
N LYS A 266 2.19 19.60 22.12
CA LYS A 266 1.98 20.41 23.33
C LYS A 266 0.73 21.27 23.25
N LEU A 267 0.38 21.81 22.08
CA LEU A 267 -0.87 22.53 21.86
C LEU A 267 -2.08 21.61 21.99
N ILE A 268 -2.03 20.42 21.38
CA ILE A 268 -3.09 19.40 21.49
C ILE A 268 -3.32 18.99 22.94
N GLY A 269 -2.24 18.81 23.72
CA GLY A 269 -2.34 18.47 25.13
C GLY A 269 -2.98 19.54 26.04
N GLN A 270 -3.24 20.75 25.52
CA GLN A 270 -3.96 21.80 26.24
C GLN A 270 -5.46 21.83 25.93
N VAL A 271 -5.92 21.06 24.94
CA VAL A 271 -7.31 21.04 24.50
C VAL A 271 -8.14 20.18 25.44
N MET A 272 -9.20 20.77 25.99
CA MET A 272 -10.14 20.09 26.89
C MET A 272 -11.46 19.71 26.19
N THR A 273 -11.74 20.32 25.05
CA THR A 273 -12.97 20.09 24.28
C THR A 273 -12.92 18.75 23.52
N GLN A 274 -14.09 18.19 23.20
CA GLN A 274 -14.19 16.90 22.50
C GLN A 274 -13.50 16.89 21.14
N PHE A 275 -13.57 18.02 20.43
CA PHE A 275 -12.95 18.21 19.13
C PHE A 275 -11.87 19.30 19.16
N VAL A 276 -10.96 19.19 18.20
CA VAL A 276 -9.91 20.15 17.94
C VAL A 276 -9.85 20.44 16.43
N LEU A 277 -9.80 21.72 16.06
CA LEU A 277 -9.50 22.14 14.69
C LEU A 277 -8.00 22.39 14.56
N ILE A 278 -7.32 21.58 13.75
CA ILE A 278 -5.90 21.74 13.44
C ILE A 278 -5.76 22.74 12.29
N GLY A 279 -5.51 24.01 12.61
CA GLY A 279 -5.44 25.11 11.65
C GLY A 279 -4.09 25.25 10.92
N ARG A 280 -3.58 24.17 10.31
CA ARG A 280 -2.35 24.22 9.51
C ARG A 280 -2.48 25.19 8.33
N ASN A 281 -1.48 26.03 8.10
CA ASN A 281 -1.46 27.04 7.01
C ASN A 281 -2.67 28.00 6.98
N LEU A 282 -3.46 28.08 8.04
CA LEU A 282 -4.68 28.88 8.04
C LEU A 282 -4.35 30.38 7.96
N GLN A 283 -5.05 31.09 7.09
CA GLN A 283 -4.86 32.52 6.85
C GLN A 283 -6.01 33.36 7.41
N MET A 284 -7.25 32.87 7.28
CA MET A 284 -8.44 33.51 7.84
C MET A 284 -9.52 32.48 8.13
N LEU A 285 -10.43 32.84 9.03
CA LEU A 285 -11.61 32.06 9.35
C LEU A 285 -12.83 32.81 8.83
N THR A 286 -13.66 32.13 8.04
CA THR A 286 -14.92 32.64 7.52
C THR A 286 -16.03 31.66 7.88
N TRP A 287 -17.27 32.02 7.55
CA TRP A 287 -18.42 31.14 7.68
C TRP A 287 -18.35 29.91 6.76
N ASP A 288 -17.52 29.95 5.71
CA ASP A 288 -17.36 28.85 4.73
C ASP A 288 -16.80 27.56 5.35
N ILE A 289 -16.20 27.65 6.54
CA ILE A 289 -15.61 26.49 7.22
C ILE A 289 -16.67 25.49 7.68
N ARG A 290 -17.89 25.96 7.99
CA ARG A 290 -19.00 25.10 8.44
C ARG A 290 -18.57 24.07 9.51
N ILE A 291 -18.08 24.53 10.67
CA ILE A 291 -17.58 23.61 11.73
C ILE A 291 -18.63 22.57 12.14
N ASP A 292 -19.90 22.97 12.20
CA ASP A 292 -21.00 22.05 12.54
C ASP A 292 -21.18 20.95 11.50
N ARG A 293 -20.89 21.21 10.21
CA ARG A 293 -20.86 20.19 9.16
C ARG A 293 -19.76 19.16 9.46
N LEU A 294 -18.55 19.60 9.79
CA LEU A 294 -17.43 18.71 10.09
C LEU A 294 -17.67 17.85 11.35
N ILE A 295 -18.26 18.43 12.41
CA ILE A 295 -18.60 17.68 13.64
C ILE A 295 -19.65 16.62 13.33
N ARG A 296 -20.70 16.99 12.60
CA ARG A 296 -21.79 16.08 12.19
C ARG A 296 -21.26 14.90 11.41
N GLU A 297 -20.43 15.15 10.40
CA GLU A 297 -19.84 14.11 9.57
C GLU A 297 -18.84 13.23 10.35
N SER A 298 -18.15 13.80 11.35
CA SER A 298 -17.30 13.03 12.26
C SER A 298 -18.10 12.01 13.09
N GLU A 299 -19.32 12.38 13.51
CA GLU A 299 -20.18 11.53 14.31
C GLU A 299 -20.99 10.55 13.45
N LEU A 300 -21.57 10.99 12.32
CA LEU A 300 -22.34 10.15 11.40
C LEU A 300 -21.48 9.01 10.81
N MET A 301 -20.27 9.34 10.35
CA MET A 301 -19.36 8.34 9.78
C MET A 301 -18.48 7.65 10.83
N ASP A 302 -18.59 8.02 12.12
CA ASP A 302 -17.69 7.59 13.20
C ASP A 302 -16.20 7.66 12.83
N THR A 303 -15.81 8.77 12.22
CA THR A 303 -14.42 9.04 11.81
C THR A 303 -13.74 9.96 12.82
N PRO A 304 -12.46 9.73 13.17
CA PRO A 304 -11.74 10.60 14.08
C PRO A 304 -11.28 11.91 13.45
N ILE A 305 -11.26 12.03 12.12
CA ILE A 305 -10.75 13.19 11.39
C ILE A 305 -11.69 13.49 10.22
N VAL A 306 -11.99 14.78 10.00
CA VAL A 306 -12.73 15.29 8.84
C VAL A 306 -12.05 16.56 8.31
N GLY A 307 -11.74 16.59 7.02
CA GLY A 307 -11.17 17.75 6.33
C GLY A 307 -12.20 18.60 5.61
N GLY A 308 -11.74 19.73 5.06
CA GLY A 308 -12.48 20.55 4.12
C GLY A 308 -11.62 20.95 2.92
N ALA A 309 -12.25 21.49 1.90
CA ALA A 309 -11.58 22.10 0.76
C ALA A 309 -10.69 23.27 1.19
N ILE A 310 -9.76 23.64 0.33
CA ILE A 310 -8.86 24.77 0.56
C ILE A 310 -9.01 25.79 -0.53
N ARG A 311 -8.92 27.06 -0.14
CA ARG A 311 -8.77 28.19 -1.05
C ARG A 311 -7.54 28.99 -0.65
N THR A 312 -6.61 29.13 -1.59
CA THR A 312 -5.38 29.88 -1.38
C THR A 312 -5.61 31.39 -1.49
N ASN A 313 -4.64 32.16 -1.00
CA ASN A 313 -4.68 33.63 -1.00
C ASN A 313 -4.66 34.25 -2.42
N ASP A 314 -4.14 33.53 -3.41
CA ASP A 314 -4.16 33.90 -4.84
C ASP A 314 -5.48 33.50 -5.55
N GLY A 315 -6.39 32.85 -4.82
CA GLY A 315 -7.75 32.57 -5.29
C GLY A 315 -7.99 31.17 -5.85
N HIS A 316 -6.97 30.30 -5.88
CA HIS A 316 -7.15 28.93 -6.34
C HIS A 316 -7.92 28.10 -5.29
N TRP A 317 -8.99 27.44 -5.75
CA TRP A 317 -9.72 26.45 -4.98
C TRP A 317 -9.19 25.06 -5.31
N SER A 318 -9.05 24.22 -4.29
CA SER A 318 -8.76 22.81 -4.43
C SER A 318 -9.57 22.02 -3.41
N MET A 319 -10.03 20.85 -3.81
CA MET A 319 -10.66 19.91 -2.90
C MET A 319 -9.72 19.52 -1.75
N GLY A 320 -8.39 19.54 -1.93
CA GLY A 320 -7.45 19.23 -0.85
C GLY A 320 -7.35 17.74 -0.48
N CYS A 321 -7.99 16.87 -1.27
CA CYS A 321 -7.99 15.41 -1.10
C CYS A 321 -6.90 14.76 -1.96
N GLN A 322 -6.08 13.90 -1.36
CA GLN A 322 -5.09 13.11 -2.07
C GLN A 322 -5.20 11.62 -1.73
N GLN A 323 -5.04 10.78 -2.76
CA GLN A 323 -4.71 9.37 -2.62
C GLN A 323 -3.19 9.22 -2.65
N PHE A 324 -2.67 8.19 -1.96
CA PHE A 324 -1.29 7.79 -2.16
C PHE A 324 -1.13 6.28 -2.31
N ARG A 325 -0.04 5.89 -2.97
CA ARG A 325 0.40 4.50 -3.06
C ARG A 325 1.85 4.41 -2.61
N LEU A 326 2.12 3.44 -1.73
CA LEU A 326 3.45 3.15 -1.23
C LEU A 326 3.82 1.73 -1.68
N ARG A 327 4.58 1.62 -2.77
CA ARG A 327 4.95 0.35 -3.39
C ARG A 327 6.32 0.49 -4.05
N ASN A 328 7.11 -0.58 -4.04
CA ASN A 328 8.43 -0.61 -4.68
C ASN A 328 9.33 0.56 -4.24
N TYR A 329 9.37 0.81 -2.93
CA TYR A 329 10.12 1.91 -2.32
C TYR A 329 9.77 3.29 -2.90
N THR A 330 8.59 3.43 -3.49
CA THR A 330 8.12 4.63 -4.15
C THR A 330 6.82 5.09 -3.51
N LEU A 331 6.80 6.34 -3.07
CA LEU A 331 5.59 7.01 -2.60
C LEU A 331 5.06 7.92 -3.71
N VAL A 332 3.82 7.69 -4.13
CA VAL A 332 3.17 8.51 -5.16
C VAL A 332 1.93 9.13 -4.55
N TYR A 333 1.78 10.45 -4.68
CA TYR A 333 0.55 11.18 -4.37
C TYR A 333 -0.20 11.53 -5.65
N LYS A 334 -1.53 11.44 -5.63
CA LYS A 334 -2.42 11.93 -6.69
C LYS A 334 -3.58 12.68 -6.06
N SER A 335 -3.88 13.86 -6.60
CA SER A 335 -5.08 14.60 -6.19
C SER A 335 -6.33 13.86 -6.67
N GLY A 336 -7.33 13.76 -5.82
CA GLY A 336 -8.59 13.09 -6.13
C GLY A 336 -9.00 12.06 -5.07
N TYR A 337 -10.07 11.34 -5.37
CA TYR A 337 -10.69 10.38 -4.47
C TYR A 337 -11.27 9.19 -5.24
N ASP A 338 -11.27 8.03 -4.59
CA ASP A 338 -11.87 6.80 -5.14
C ASP A 338 -13.32 6.62 -4.65
N LEU A 339 -13.66 7.17 -3.48
CA LEU A 339 -14.93 6.95 -2.79
C LEU A 339 -15.50 8.26 -2.21
N SER A 340 -16.82 8.34 -2.13
CA SER A 340 -17.55 9.44 -1.49
C SER A 340 -18.77 8.93 -0.74
N ASN A 341 -19.12 9.60 0.37
CA ASN A 341 -20.36 9.38 1.11
C ASN A 341 -20.75 10.67 1.84
N HIS A 342 -22.06 10.90 2.04
CA HIS A 342 -22.59 12.14 2.64
C HIS A 342 -21.93 13.39 2.05
N GLU A 343 -21.88 13.50 0.72
CA GLU A 343 -21.26 14.66 0.01
C GLU A 343 -19.78 14.93 0.35
N CYS A 344 -19.13 14.07 1.13
CA CYS A 344 -17.72 14.11 1.47
C CYS A 344 -16.97 13.01 0.69
N VAL A 345 -15.68 13.23 0.45
CA VAL A 345 -14.80 12.33 -0.31
C VAL A 345 -13.76 11.71 0.62
N PHE A 346 -13.36 10.47 0.38
CA PHE A 346 -12.39 9.78 1.24
C PHE A 346 -10.96 9.90 0.71
N CYS A 347 -10.06 10.35 1.58
CA CYS A 347 -8.68 10.69 1.26
C CYS A 347 -7.70 9.87 2.10
N ASP A 348 -6.57 9.49 1.50
CA ASP A 348 -5.45 8.96 2.28
C ASP A 348 -4.68 10.09 2.99
N HIS A 349 -4.69 11.30 2.42
CA HIS A 349 -4.04 12.50 2.96
C HIS A 349 -4.90 13.76 2.76
N LEU A 350 -5.00 14.57 3.81
CA LEU A 350 -5.69 15.88 3.80
C LEU A 350 -4.65 17.01 3.71
N GLN A 351 -4.70 17.80 2.63
CA GLN A 351 -3.75 18.91 2.41
C GLN A 351 -4.00 20.09 3.36
N GLY A 352 -5.26 20.37 3.68
CA GLY A 352 -5.69 21.53 4.44
C GLY A 352 -5.82 21.31 5.95
N PRO A 353 -6.34 22.32 6.67
CA PRO A 353 -6.87 22.15 8.02
C PRO A 353 -7.89 21.02 8.11
N PHE A 354 -8.01 20.45 9.30
CA PHE A 354 -8.97 19.38 9.58
C PHE A 354 -9.46 19.42 11.02
N LEU A 355 -10.72 19.04 11.20
CA LEU A 355 -11.30 18.73 12.50
C LEU A 355 -10.83 17.34 12.93
N ALA A 356 -10.53 17.16 14.21
CA ALA A 356 -10.25 15.85 14.78
C ALA A 356 -10.87 15.66 16.16
N LYS A 357 -11.19 14.42 16.52
CA LYS A 357 -11.51 14.05 17.91
C LYS A 357 -10.25 14.23 18.76
N THR A 358 -10.30 15.03 19.82
CA THR A 358 -9.12 15.38 20.64
C THR A 358 -8.39 14.15 21.17
N ARG A 359 -9.14 13.15 21.65
CA ARG A 359 -8.61 11.85 22.13
C ARG A 359 -7.82 11.07 21.07
N PHE A 360 -8.16 11.25 19.79
CA PHE A 360 -7.44 10.60 18.70
C PHE A 360 -6.10 11.28 18.48
N MET A 361 -6.07 12.61 18.48
CA MET A 361 -4.85 13.39 18.32
C MET A 361 -3.86 13.20 19.48
N THR A 362 -4.34 12.95 20.70
CA THR A 362 -3.47 12.60 21.84
C THR A 362 -2.91 11.18 21.74
N SER A 363 -3.66 10.25 21.15
CA SER A 363 -3.25 8.85 20.96
C SER A 363 -2.25 8.67 19.80
N TYR A 364 -2.31 9.55 18.79
CA TYR A 364 -1.43 9.51 17.61
C TYR A 364 -0.64 10.83 17.50
N PRO A 365 0.42 11.02 18.28
CA PRO A 365 1.17 12.27 18.30
C PRO A 365 1.99 12.47 17.01
N PHE A 366 2.22 13.74 16.66
CA PHE A 366 3.13 14.13 15.59
C PHE A 366 4.58 13.78 15.90
N SER A 367 5.37 13.51 14.86
CA SER A 367 6.80 13.22 14.99
C SER A 367 7.58 14.39 15.57
N ARG A 368 8.43 14.13 16.57
CA ARG A 368 9.30 15.15 17.21
C ARG A 368 10.65 15.33 16.52
N THR A 369 10.87 14.66 15.39
CA THR A 369 12.16 14.65 14.68
C THR A 369 12.06 15.14 13.25
N LEU A 370 10.86 15.26 12.69
CA LEU A 370 10.64 15.69 11.31
C LEU A 370 10.51 17.22 11.20
N PRO A 371 10.91 17.80 10.07
CA PRO A 371 10.67 19.22 9.77
C PRO A 371 9.18 19.46 9.48
N LYS A 372 8.75 20.73 9.52
CA LYS A 372 7.33 21.12 9.43
C LYS A 372 6.69 20.72 8.10
N GLU A 373 7.45 20.75 7.02
CA GLU A 373 7.00 20.55 5.64
C GLU A 373 6.62 19.10 5.31
N VAL A 374 7.07 18.13 6.11
CA VAL A 374 6.77 16.69 5.93
C VAL A 374 6.06 16.09 7.15
N LEU A 375 5.66 16.94 8.10
CA LEU A 375 5.12 16.51 9.39
C LEU A 375 3.75 15.85 9.21
N PHE A 376 2.88 16.48 8.42
CA PHE A 376 1.52 16.02 8.19
C PHE A 376 1.48 14.84 7.20
N GLU A 377 2.38 14.86 6.23
CA GLU A 377 2.63 13.80 5.27
C GLU A 377 3.00 12.53 6.02
N SER A 378 3.96 12.63 6.94
CA SER A 378 4.31 11.53 7.84
C SER A 378 3.14 11.08 8.72
N PHE A 379 2.37 12.02 9.28
CA PHE A 379 1.23 11.71 10.13
C PHE A 379 0.18 10.85 9.40
N PHE A 380 -0.31 11.32 8.25
CA PHE A 380 -1.30 10.59 7.46
C PHE A 380 -0.75 9.29 6.88
N LEU A 381 0.51 9.25 6.44
CA LEU A 381 1.18 8.00 6.04
C LEU A 381 1.15 6.96 7.16
N ASN A 382 1.52 7.35 8.39
CA ASN A 382 1.49 6.43 9.54
C ASN A 382 0.06 5.93 9.82
N LEU A 383 -0.93 6.84 9.81
CA LEU A 383 -2.31 6.44 10.09
C LEU A 383 -2.86 5.47 9.04
N ASN A 384 -2.66 5.76 7.76
CA ASN A 384 -3.14 4.90 6.69
C ASN A 384 -2.38 3.56 6.67
N GLN A 385 -1.05 3.55 6.83
CA GLN A 385 -0.29 2.30 6.81
C GLN A 385 -0.58 1.37 7.99
N HIS A 386 -0.79 1.92 9.19
CA HIS A 386 -1.01 1.13 10.40
C HIS A 386 -2.48 0.87 10.72
N LEU A 387 -3.37 1.82 10.43
CA LEU A 387 -4.80 1.69 10.76
C LEU A 387 -5.65 1.33 9.55
N LYS A 388 -5.09 1.36 8.32
CA LYS A 388 -5.81 1.14 7.06
C LYS A 388 -7.07 2.01 6.94
N LYS A 389 -6.99 3.26 7.43
CA LYS A 389 -8.08 4.24 7.43
C LYS A 389 -7.88 5.31 6.36
N GLN A 390 -8.98 5.68 5.72
CA GLN A 390 -9.13 6.90 4.94
C GLN A 390 -9.92 7.92 5.75
N PHE A 391 -9.78 9.19 5.39
CA PHE A 391 -10.37 10.31 6.10
C PHE A 391 -11.30 11.07 5.18
N PRO A 392 -12.56 11.32 5.57
CA PRO A 392 -13.46 12.12 4.77
C PRO A 392 -13.02 13.58 4.74
N LEU A 393 -13.27 14.20 3.60
CA LEU A 393 -13.11 15.62 3.34
C LEU A 393 -14.41 16.11 2.71
N CYS A 394 -15.02 17.13 3.31
CA CYS A 394 -16.29 17.68 2.82
C CYS A 394 -16.00 18.93 1.97
N PRO A 395 -16.13 18.88 0.63
CA PRO A 395 -15.67 19.97 -0.23
C PRO A 395 -16.45 21.28 -0.10
N ASP A 396 -17.66 21.21 0.48
CA ASP A 396 -18.52 22.35 0.81
C ASP A 396 -18.10 23.08 2.10
N SER A 397 -17.26 22.47 2.92
CA SER A 397 -16.51 23.12 4.00
C SER A 397 -15.18 23.62 3.43
N MET A 398 -14.93 24.93 3.47
CA MET A 398 -13.76 25.54 2.84
C MET A 398 -12.90 26.33 3.83
N PHE A 399 -11.60 26.08 3.81
CA PHE A 399 -10.59 26.80 4.58
C PHE A 399 -9.79 27.75 3.71
N HIS A 400 -9.57 28.97 4.20
CA HIS A 400 -8.67 29.93 3.57
C HIS A 400 -7.25 29.75 4.09
N VAL A 401 -6.34 29.36 3.20
CA VAL A 401 -4.97 28.97 3.55
C VAL A 401 -3.93 29.78 2.78
N GLU A 402 -2.72 29.83 3.31
CA GLU A 402 -1.58 30.41 2.61
C GLU A 402 -1.08 29.46 1.50
N THR A 403 -0.72 30.03 0.34
CA THR A 403 -0.05 29.28 -0.72
C THR A 403 1.28 28.78 -0.22
N THR A 404 1.49 27.46 -0.27
CA THR A 404 2.76 26.84 0.12
C THR A 404 3.57 26.54 -1.14
N PRO A 405 4.83 26.99 -1.24
CA PRO A 405 5.68 26.60 -2.35
C PRO A 405 5.93 25.09 -2.34
N ILE A 406 6.15 24.51 -3.52
CA ILE A 406 6.51 23.10 -3.63
C ILE A 406 7.88 22.90 -2.94
N PRO A 407 7.98 22.05 -1.90
CA PRO A 407 9.22 21.89 -1.18
C PRO A 407 10.31 21.26 -2.05
N GLU A 408 11.53 21.76 -1.94
CA GLU A 408 12.70 21.19 -2.60
C GLU A 408 12.99 19.76 -2.12
N ARG A 409 13.73 19.00 -2.94
CA ARG A 409 14.09 17.59 -2.69
C ARG A 409 14.61 17.32 -1.27
N ASP A 410 15.48 18.18 -0.76
CA ASP A 410 16.21 17.91 0.49
C ASP A 410 15.31 17.96 1.74
N ILE A 411 14.19 18.68 1.66
CA ILE A 411 13.16 18.73 2.70
C ILE A 411 12.52 17.35 2.92
N TRP A 412 12.48 16.52 1.87
CA TRP A 412 11.89 15.18 1.90
C TRP A 412 12.84 14.10 2.43
N ILE A 413 14.15 14.37 2.56
CA ILE A 413 15.14 13.38 2.99
C ILE A 413 14.80 12.73 4.35
N PRO A 414 14.36 13.46 5.39
CA PRO A 414 13.98 12.85 6.67
C PRO A 414 12.80 11.89 6.53
N LEU A 415 11.81 12.21 5.69
CA LEU A 415 10.69 11.33 5.40
C LEU A 415 11.14 10.10 4.62
N ALA A 416 11.96 10.31 3.59
CA ALA A 416 12.53 9.23 2.78
C ALA A 416 13.36 8.25 3.61
N LYS A 417 14.17 8.73 4.56
CA LYS A 417 14.89 7.89 5.53
C LYS A 417 13.95 7.07 6.40
N ARG A 418 12.89 7.70 6.91
CA ARG A 418 11.95 7.05 7.82
C ARG A 418 11.17 5.92 7.13
N TRP A 419 10.78 6.16 5.90
CA TRP A 419 9.99 5.24 5.08
C TRP A 419 10.84 4.50 4.05
N ASN A 420 12.18 4.49 4.17
CA ASN A 420 13.12 3.88 3.21
C ASN A 420 12.86 4.19 1.72
N LEU A 421 12.33 5.37 1.39
CA LEU A 421 11.92 5.72 0.03
C LEU A 421 13.14 5.85 -0.91
N TYR A 422 13.00 5.27 -2.09
CA TYR A 422 13.86 5.48 -3.25
C TYR A 422 13.31 6.59 -4.16
N ARG A 423 11.98 6.69 -4.31
CA ARG A 423 11.34 7.75 -5.09
C ARG A 423 10.13 8.34 -4.38
N LEU A 424 9.86 9.61 -4.66
CA LEU A 424 8.67 10.34 -4.24
C LEU A 424 8.12 11.10 -5.44
N ARG A 425 6.85 10.88 -5.77
CA ARG A 425 6.12 11.67 -6.77
C ARG A 425 5.00 12.44 -6.10
N LEU A 426 5.04 13.77 -6.23
CA LEU A 426 4.00 14.65 -5.71
C LEU A 426 2.79 14.70 -6.65
N SER A 427 1.64 15.10 -6.11
CA SER A 427 0.42 15.25 -6.93
C SER A 427 0.52 16.34 -7.99
N SER A 428 1.46 17.28 -7.83
CA SER A 428 1.82 18.31 -8.80
C SER A 428 2.75 17.80 -9.91
N GLY A 429 3.15 16.52 -9.88
CA GLY A 429 3.93 15.85 -10.93
C GLY A 429 5.43 15.79 -10.69
N GLN A 430 5.98 16.53 -9.72
CA GLN A 430 7.41 16.51 -9.41
C GLN A 430 7.83 15.13 -8.90
N LEU A 431 8.96 14.66 -9.42
CA LEU A 431 9.57 13.39 -9.06
C LEU A 431 10.91 13.64 -8.37
N TYR A 432 11.07 13.11 -7.17
CA TYR A 432 12.31 13.15 -6.39
C TYR A 432 12.86 11.74 -6.24
N GLY A 433 14.12 11.54 -6.64
CA GLY A 433 14.88 10.32 -6.36
C GLY A 433 15.78 10.48 -5.14
N PHE A 434 15.89 9.44 -4.32
CA PHE A 434 16.76 9.36 -3.14
C PHE A 434 17.79 8.24 -3.35
N ASP A 435 19.07 8.53 -3.13
CA ASP A 435 20.12 7.52 -3.22
C ASP A 435 20.16 6.63 -1.97
N CYS A 436 20.74 5.43 -2.13
CA CYS A 436 20.84 4.41 -1.08
C CYS A 436 21.64 4.86 0.16
N LYS A 437 22.61 5.77 -0.01
CA LYS A 437 23.42 6.32 1.10
C LYS A 437 22.58 7.26 1.95
N LYS A 438 21.76 8.10 1.32
CA LYS A 438 20.85 9.04 1.98
C LYS A 438 19.69 8.32 2.64
N SER A 439 19.12 7.27 2.06
CA SER A 439 18.01 6.52 2.66
C SER A 439 18.43 5.50 3.73
N LYS A 440 19.72 5.14 3.81
CA LYS A 440 20.26 4.08 4.71
C LYS A 440 19.61 2.71 4.51
N THR A 441 19.11 2.41 3.31
CA THR A 441 18.36 1.18 3.07
C THR A 441 19.27 -0.06 3.15
N ARG A 442 18.81 -1.09 3.86
CA ARG A 442 19.51 -2.38 4.04
C ARG A 442 19.06 -3.41 3.01
N PHE A 443 19.88 -4.45 2.83
CA PHE A 443 19.53 -5.64 2.07
C PHE A 443 18.39 -6.40 2.73
N ASN A 444 17.49 -6.92 1.92
CA ASN A 444 16.48 -7.87 2.37
C ASN A 444 16.99 -9.28 2.08
N ARG A 445 17.14 -10.10 3.11
CA ARG A 445 17.56 -11.51 2.96
C ARG A 445 16.45 -12.50 3.28
N GLU A 446 15.28 -11.97 3.61
CA GLU A 446 14.11 -12.74 4.00
C GLU A 446 13.28 -13.09 2.77
N ALA A 447 12.64 -14.27 2.80
CA ALA A 447 11.64 -14.64 1.81
C ALA A 447 10.48 -13.64 1.82
N GLY A 448 9.86 -13.44 0.65
CA GLY A 448 8.70 -12.56 0.52
C GLY A 448 9.04 -11.08 0.50
N MET A 449 10.32 -10.69 0.38
CA MET A 449 10.75 -9.30 0.32
C MET A 449 11.56 -8.98 -0.94
N ALA A 450 11.20 -7.89 -1.62
CA ALA A 450 11.96 -7.29 -2.71
C ALA A 450 13.22 -6.61 -2.17
N GLN A 451 14.23 -6.41 -3.00
CA GLN A 451 15.35 -5.53 -2.71
C GLN A 451 14.97 -4.05 -2.94
N PRO A 452 15.63 -3.12 -2.23
CA PRO A 452 15.55 -1.71 -2.55
C PRO A 452 16.06 -1.43 -3.97
N PRO A 453 15.34 -0.64 -4.80
CA PRO A 453 15.76 -0.33 -6.16
C PRO A 453 17.16 0.28 -6.26
N CYS A 454 17.56 1.14 -5.32
CA CYS A 454 18.92 1.69 -5.32
C CYS A 454 20.01 0.63 -5.07
N ARG A 455 19.69 -0.47 -4.35
CA ARG A 455 20.62 -1.59 -4.18
C ARG A 455 20.71 -2.39 -5.47
N LEU A 456 19.58 -2.65 -6.12
CA LEU A 456 19.56 -3.31 -7.42
C LEU A 456 20.30 -2.49 -8.49
N GLN A 457 20.27 -1.15 -8.40
CA GLN A 457 21.09 -0.30 -9.25
C GLN A 457 22.59 -0.50 -8.98
N GLU A 458 23.02 -0.59 -7.73
CA GLU A 458 24.43 -0.93 -7.40
C GLU A 458 24.86 -2.27 -8.02
N LEU A 459 23.99 -3.29 -8.02
CA LEU A 459 24.27 -4.57 -8.68
C LEU A 459 24.32 -4.43 -10.21
N THR A 460 23.37 -3.68 -10.77
CA THR A 460 23.25 -3.44 -12.20
C THR A 460 24.49 -2.72 -12.75
N ASP A 461 24.93 -1.65 -12.08
CA ASP A 461 26.14 -0.92 -12.43
C ASP A 461 27.39 -1.82 -12.31
N PHE A 462 27.41 -2.72 -11.32
CA PHE A 462 28.50 -3.68 -11.14
C PHE A 462 28.56 -4.71 -12.28
N ILE A 463 27.42 -5.29 -12.68
CA ILE A 463 27.33 -6.20 -13.84
C ILE A 463 27.80 -5.48 -15.11
N LYS A 464 27.32 -4.26 -15.34
CA LYS A 464 27.71 -3.43 -16.49
C LYS A 464 29.22 -3.16 -16.51
N ALA A 465 29.82 -2.90 -15.36
CA ALA A 465 31.27 -2.72 -15.26
C ALA A 465 32.05 -4.00 -15.61
N VAL A 466 31.61 -5.17 -15.12
CA VAL A 466 32.21 -6.47 -15.47
C VAL A 466 32.11 -6.73 -16.98
N MET A 467 30.90 -6.60 -17.56
CA MET A 467 30.67 -6.83 -18.98
C MET A 467 31.48 -5.86 -19.86
N SER A 468 31.54 -4.58 -19.47
CA SER A 468 32.35 -3.58 -20.18
C SER A 468 33.85 -3.88 -20.13
N LEU A 469 34.34 -4.42 -19.01
CA LEU A 469 35.74 -4.85 -18.90
C LEU A 469 36.01 -6.07 -19.78
N CYS A 470 35.08 -7.02 -19.85
CA CYS A 470 35.20 -8.15 -20.77
C CYS A 470 35.30 -7.67 -22.23
N GLU A 471 34.36 -6.81 -22.64
CA GLU A 471 34.29 -6.26 -24.00
C GLU A 471 35.57 -5.48 -24.36
N LYS A 472 35.97 -4.52 -23.53
CA LYS A 472 37.19 -3.70 -23.77
C LYS A 472 38.46 -4.53 -23.89
N ASN A 473 38.49 -5.70 -23.23
CA ASN A 473 39.64 -6.57 -23.25
C ASN A 473 39.44 -7.77 -24.19
N ASN A 474 38.44 -7.78 -25.07
CA ASN A 474 38.18 -8.91 -25.97
C ASN A 474 38.15 -10.25 -25.21
N ILE A 475 37.38 -10.29 -24.12
CA ILE A 475 37.05 -11.51 -23.36
C ILE A 475 35.59 -11.79 -23.64
N LEU A 476 35.27 -13.00 -24.08
CA LEU A 476 33.88 -13.38 -24.31
C LEU A 476 33.22 -13.63 -22.96
N CYS A 477 32.26 -12.77 -22.61
CA CYS A 477 31.41 -12.89 -21.44
C CYS A 477 29.94 -12.87 -21.85
N GLU A 478 29.08 -13.60 -21.16
CA GLU A 478 27.63 -13.65 -21.38
C GLU A 478 26.89 -13.63 -20.04
N LEU A 479 25.76 -12.92 -19.95
CA LEU A 479 24.87 -13.05 -18.78
C LEU A 479 24.32 -14.48 -18.70
N GLN A 480 24.18 -15.01 -17.48
CA GLN A 480 23.73 -16.38 -17.24
C GLN A 480 22.74 -16.46 -16.09
N GLU A 481 22.14 -17.64 -15.93
CA GLU A 481 21.31 -18.00 -14.78
C GLU A 481 20.25 -16.91 -14.45
N GLY A 482 20.14 -16.51 -13.17
CA GLY A 482 19.14 -15.55 -12.71
C GLY A 482 19.34 -14.17 -13.31
N THR A 483 20.59 -13.83 -13.68
CA THR A 483 20.93 -12.56 -14.32
C THR A 483 20.40 -12.50 -15.76
N ALA A 484 20.55 -13.58 -16.53
CA ALA A 484 19.95 -13.70 -17.85
C ALA A 484 18.42 -13.71 -17.79
N LEU A 485 17.85 -14.41 -16.80
CA LEU A 485 16.40 -14.40 -16.55
C LEU A 485 15.87 -12.99 -16.26
N GLY A 486 16.56 -12.24 -15.40
CA GLY A 486 16.25 -10.83 -15.13
C GLY A 486 16.29 -10.01 -16.41
N ALA A 487 17.38 -10.12 -17.18
CA ALA A 487 17.53 -9.38 -18.44
C ALA A 487 16.37 -9.66 -19.42
N VAL A 488 15.98 -10.92 -19.58
CA VAL A 488 14.86 -11.30 -20.46
C VAL A 488 13.51 -10.79 -19.93
N LYS A 489 13.27 -10.83 -18.61
CA LYS A 489 11.97 -10.48 -18.02
C LYS A 489 11.77 -8.99 -17.78
N PHE A 490 12.84 -8.28 -17.46
CA PHE A 490 12.78 -6.90 -16.96
C PHE A 490 13.72 -5.94 -17.67
N ASN A 491 14.58 -6.41 -18.59
CA ASN A 491 15.69 -5.63 -19.15
C ASN A 491 16.66 -5.10 -18.05
N LYS A 492 16.73 -5.77 -16.89
CA LYS A 492 17.53 -5.45 -15.70
C LYS A 492 17.54 -6.65 -14.73
N VAL A 493 18.15 -6.54 -13.56
CA VAL A 493 18.09 -7.59 -12.51
C VAL A 493 16.67 -7.82 -11.96
N LEU A 494 16.42 -9.01 -11.40
CA LEU A 494 15.14 -9.31 -10.75
C LEU A 494 14.93 -8.42 -9.49
N PRO A 495 13.69 -8.00 -9.16
CA PRO A 495 13.43 -7.16 -7.98
C PRO A 495 13.81 -7.78 -6.63
N TRP A 496 14.05 -9.08 -6.57
CA TRP A 496 14.44 -9.83 -5.36
C TRP A 496 15.82 -10.48 -5.49
N GLU A 497 16.64 -9.99 -6.42
CA GLU A 497 17.96 -10.55 -6.71
C GLU A 497 18.93 -10.42 -5.54
N LEU A 498 19.87 -11.37 -5.42
CA LEU A 498 20.86 -11.41 -4.33
C LEU A 498 22.32 -11.47 -4.81
N ASP A 499 22.55 -11.97 -6.02
CA ASP A 499 23.85 -12.00 -6.67
C ASP A 499 23.67 -11.92 -8.20
N ALA A 500 24.75 -12.15 -8.93
CA ALA A 500 24.69 -12.20 -10.38
C ALA A 500 25.67 -13.22 -10.94
N ASP A 501 25.32 -13.78 -12.08
CA ASP A 501 26.01 -14.87 -12.73
C ASP A 501 26.38 -14.47 -14.16
N ILE A 502 27.66 -14.63 -14.49
CA ILE A 502 28.20 -14.35 -15.82
C ILE A 502 29.07 -15.53 -16.21
N THR A 503 28.98 -16.01 -17.45
CA THR A 503 29.97 -16.95 -17.97
C THR A 503 31.02 -16.26 -18.79
N PHE A 504 32.22 -16.83 -18.82
CA PHE A 504 33.30 -16.42 -19.72
C PHE A 504 33.90 -17.63 -20.41
N HIS A 505 34.59 -17.42 -21.54
CA HIS A 505 35.21 -18.54 -22.24
C HIS A 505 36.45 -19.02 -21.49
N SER A 506 36.57 -20.31 -21.16
CA SER A 506 37.64 -20.85 -20.32
C SER A 506 39.04 -20.59 -20.87
N SER A 507 39.21 -20.50 -22.19
CA SER A 507 40.50 -20.10 -22.80
C SER A 507 40.92 -18.65 -22.47
N ASN A 508 39.98 -17.80 -22.05
CA ASN A 508 40.26 -16.42 -21.62
C ASN A 508 40.59 -16.32 -20.12
N PHE A 509 40.71 -17.43 -19.39
CA PHE A 509 40.94 -17.40 -17.94
C PHE A 509 42.13 -16.53 -17.54
N SER A 510 43.32 -16.75 -18.11
CA SER A 510 44.52 -15.98 -17.77
C SER A 510 44.38 -14.50 -18.13
N LYS A 511 43.66 -14.20 -19.21
CA LYS A 511 43.37 -12.84 -19.64
C LYS A 511 42.44 -12.14 -18.65
N PHE A 512 41.41 -12.83 -18.18
CA PHE A 512 40.50 -12.32 -17.17
C PHE A 512 41.19 -12.14 -15.81
N GLU A 513 42.04 -13.09 -15.41
CA GLU A 513 42.85 -12.98 -14.18
C GLU A 513 43.75 -11.75 -14.20
N SER A 514 44.30 -11.39 -15.36
CA SER A 514 45.15 -10.20 -15.51
C SER A 514 44.40 -8.88 -15.27
N LEU A 515 43.06 -8.87 -15.28
CA LEU A 515 42.24 -7.69 -15.00
C LEU A 515 42.12 -7.34 -13.52
N ALA A 516 42.80 -8.06 -12.62
CA ALA A 516 42.75 -7.81 -11.18
C ALA A 516 43.12 -6.36 -10.79
N SER A 517 44.01 -5.69 -11.52
CA SER A 517 44.32 -4.27 -11.31
C SER A 517 43.18 -3.35 -11.77
N SER A 518 42.61 -3.60 -12.96
CA SER A 518 41.46 -2.85 -13.49
C SER A 518 40.24 -2.95 -12.58
N PHE A 519 39.93 -4.14 -12.06
CA PHE A 519 38.87 -4.31 -11.06
C PHE A 519 39.15 -3.50 -9.79
N ARG A 520 40.38 -3.53 -9.28
CA ARG A 520 40.77 -2.74 -8.09
C ARG A 520 40.61 -1.24 -8.30
N GLN A 521 40.94 -0.72 -9.48
CA GLN A 521 40.75 0.70 -9.83
C GLN A 521 39.27 1.10 -9.83
N LEU A 522 38.36 0.19 -10.18
CA LEU A 522 36.92 0.39 -10.10
C LEU A 522 36.33 0.13 -8.70
N GLY A 523 37.17 -0.17 -7.70
CA GLY A 523 36.73 -0.46 -6.33
C GLY A 523 36.22 -1.89 -6.12
N TYR A 524 36.52 -2.81 -7.03
CA TYR A 524 36.13 -4.22 -6.96
C TYR A 524 37.32 -5.14 -6.63
N LYS A 525 37.01 -6.30 -6.04
CA LYS A 525 37.98 -7.34 -5.73
C LYS A 525 37.72 -8.59 -6.56
N LEU A 526 38.65 -8.92 -7.45
CA LEU A 526 38.67 -10.18 -8.18
C LEU A 526 39.33 -11.28 -7.33
N VAL A 527 38.68 -12.44 -7.22
CA VAL A 527 39.18 -13.61 -6.49
C VAL A 527 39.06 -14.85 -7.36
N VAL A 528 40.18 -15.54 -7.56
CA VAL A 528 40.19 -16.88 -8.18
C VAL A 528 39.65 -17.89 -7.17
N LYS A 529 38.58 -18.59 -7.54
CA LYS A 529 37.95 -19.65 -6.72
C LYS A 529 38.34 -21.04 -7.19
N SER A 530 38.46 -21.22 -8.50
CA SER A 530 38.92 -22.46 -9.11
C SER A 530 39.68 -22.14 -10.40
N ARG A 531 40.74 -22.91 -10.68
CA ARG A 531 41.47 -22.84 -11.95
C ARG A 531 40.72 -23.66 -13.01
N PRO A 532 40.90 -23.36 -14.30
CA PRO A 532 40.42 -24.25 -15.35
C PRO A 532 41.07 -25.62 -15.23
N TRP A 533 40.36 -26.63 -15.69
CA TRP A 533 40.86 -27.99 -15.80
C TRP A 533 40.84 -28.40 -17.27
N CYS A 534 41.74 -29.31 -17.62
CA CYS A 534 41.71 -29.97 -18.91
C CYS A 534 41.11 -31.38 -18.72
N CYS A 535 40.26 -31.86 -19.61
CA CYS A 535 39.60 -31.18 -20.72
C CYS A 535 38.19 -31.77 -20.91
N VAL A 536 37.29 -30.99 -21.53
CA VAL A 536 36.02 -31.48 -22.07
C VAL A 536 36.12 -31.38 -23.58
N ASP A 537 35.96 -32.50 -24.29
CA ASP A 537 36.14 -32.61 -25.74
C ASP A 537 37.49 -32.06 -26.26
N GLY A 538 38.57 -32.27 -25.48
CA GLY A 538 39.92 -31.79 -25.82
C GLY A 538 40.14 -30.29 -25.61
N VAL A 539 39.16 -29.57 -25.05
CA VAL A 539 39.22 -28.13 -24.77
C VAL A 539 39.28 -27.88 -23.26
N ILE A 540 40.05 -26.87 -22.85
CA ILE A 540 40.11 -26.42 -21.45
C ILE A 540 38.72 -25.98 -21.00
N ALA A 541 38.30 -26.47 -19.83
CA ALA A 541 36.99 -26.23 -19.27
C ALA A 541 37.07 -25.62 -17.88
N GLY A 542 36.02 -24.89 -17.50
CA GLY A 542 35.87 -24.37 -16.17
C GLY A 542 36.77 -23.20 -15.83
N GLY A 543 37.12 -23.10 -14.55
CA GLY A 543 37.63 -21.88 -13.94
C GLY A 543 36.49 -21.07 -13.32
N ILE A 544 36.71 -20.57 -12.11
CA ILE A 544 35.70 -19.80 -11.37
C ILE A 544 36.37 -18.57 -10.79
N PHE A 545 35.78 -17.41 -11.04
CA PHE A 545 36.10 -16.18 -10.34
C PHE A 545 34.90 -15.69 -9.55
N ASN A 546 35.18 -15.08 -8.40
CA ASN A 546 34.22 -14.23 -7.73
C ASN A 546 34.73 -12.79 -7.82
N VAL A 547 33.89 -11.89 -8.32
CA VAL A 547 34.14 -10.46 -8.28
C VAL A 547 33.27 -9.87 -7.18
N PHE A 548 33.89 -9.17 -6.24
CA PHE A 548 33.21 -8.56 -5.10
C PHE A 548 33.20 -7.05 -5.22
N SER A 549 32.05 -6.44 -4.97
CA SER A 549 31.95 -5.05 -4.55
C SER A 549 31.82 -4.98 -3.03
N GLN A 550 31.62 -3.78 -2.48
CA GLN A 550 31.34 -3.63 -1.04
C GLN A 550 30.11 -4.43 -0.61
N ASN A 551 29.11 -4.57 -1.47
CA ASN A 551 27.80 -5.09 -1.09
C ASN A 551 27.34 -6.31 -1.91
N TRP A 552 27.98 -6.59 -3.05
CA TRP A 552 27.52 -7.57 -4.03
C TRP A 552 28.64 -8.52 -4.45
N LYS A 553 28.23 -9.70 -4.92
CA LYS A 553 29.10 -10.72 -5.50
C LYS A 553 28.57 -11.03 -6.90
N VAL A 554 29.46 -11.01 -7.89
CA VAL A 554 29.24 -11.57 -9.22
C VAL A 554 30.04 -12.86 -9.30
N GLU A 555 29.38 -13.98 -9.58
CA GLU A 555 30.02 -15.27 -9.82
C GLU A 555 30.27 -15.43 -11.32
N MET A 556 31.49 -15.83 -11.64
CA MET A 556 31.92 -16.00 -13.01
C MET A 556 32.35 -17.42 -13.28
N TYR A 557 31.67 -18.07 -14.21
CA TYR A 557 31.87 -19.48 -14.54
C TYR A 557 32.50 -19.63 -15.93
N GLY A 558 33.65 -20.30 -15.99
CA GLY A 558 34.32 -20.59 -17.24
C GLY A 558 33.59 -21.71 -18.00
N GLN A 559 33.31 -21.48 -19.28
CA GLN A 559 32.71 -22.46 -20.19
C GLN A 559 33.70 -22.83 -21.29
N HIS A 560 33.77 -24.12 -21.60
CA HIS A 560 34.61 -24.65 -22.70
C HIS A 560 34.00 -24.40 -24.08
N LEU A 561 32.70 -24.08 -24.14
CA LEU A 561 31.99 -23.68 -25.35
C LEU A 561 31.04 -22.54 -25.01
N MET A 562 31.02 -21.50 -25.85
CA MET A 562 30.08 -20.39 -25.71
C MET A 562 29.32 -20.12 -27.02
N ASP A 563 28.11 -19.60 -26.90
CA ASP A 563 27.27 -19.25 -28.03
C ASP A 563 27.87 -18.09 -28.84
N SER A 564 28.33 -17.05 -28.15
CA SER A 564 29.01 -15.90 -28.76
C SER A 564 30.23 -16.31 -29.59
N GLU A 565 31.01 -17.28 -29.10
CA GLU A 565 32.16 -17.82 -29.83
C GLU A 565 31.72 -18.51 -31.12
N LYS A 566 30.73 -19.41 -31.05
CA LYS A 566 30.18 -20.10 -32.22
C LYS A 566 29.62 -19.13 -33.26
N MET A 567 28.99 -18.04 -32.82
CA MET A 567 28.49 -16.99 -33.71
C MET A 567 29.64 -16.26 -34.41
N ILE A 568 30.66 -15.84 -33.67
CA ILE A 568 31.85 -15.16 -34.22
C ILE A 568 32.55 -16.05 -35.26
N HIS A 569 32.73 -17.34 -34.98
CA HIS A 569 33.33 -18.30 -35.94
C HIS A 569 32.51 -18.46 -37.23
N ARG A 570 31.21 -18.14 -37.21
CA ARG A 570 30.33 -18.13 -38.39
C ARG A 570 30.25 -16.75 -39.07
N GLY A 571 31.03 -15.77 -38.63
CA GLY A 571 30.98 -14.39 -39.12
C GLY A 571 29.75 -13.61 -38.68
N LEU A 572 29.09 -14.04 -37.60
CA LEU A 572 27.91 -13.39 -37.02
C LEU A 572 28.30 -12.58 -35.78
N THR A 573 27.61 -11.45 -35.58
CA THR A 573 27.70 -10.67 -34.33
C THR A 573 27.00 -11.44 -33.19
N PRO A 574 27.62 -11.57 -32.00
CA PRO A 574 26.97 -12.15 -30.83
C PRO A 574 25.62 -11.51 -30.51
N THR A 575 24.71 -12.30 -29.96
CA THR A 575 23.39 -11.79 -29.53
C THR A 575 23.55 -10.92 -28.29
N GLN A 576 22.87 -9.77 -28.27
CA GLN A 576 22.87 -8.84 -27.16
C GLN A 576 21.45 -8.55 -26.67
N VAL A 577 21.33 -8.30 -25.38
CA VAL A 577 20.09 -7.80 -24.75
C VAL A 577 20.33 -6.41 -24.21
N HIS A 578 19.29 -5.57 -24.22
CA HIS A 578 19.33 -4.27 -23.58
C HIS A 578 19.18 -4.46 -22.06
N PHE A 579 20.26 -4.26 -21.33
CA PHE A 579 20.35 -4.40 -19.88
C PHE A 579 20.63 -3.04 -19.24
N ASP A 580 19.58 -2.43 -18.69
CA ASP A 580 19.62 -1.13 -18.01
C ASP A 580 20.42 -0.06 -18.77
N GLY A 581 20.07 0.17 -20.04
CA GLY A 581 20.70 1.19 -20.87
C GLY A 581 21.98 0.74 -21.60
N GLN A 582 22.42 -0.51 -21.44
CA GLN A 582 23.61 -1.04 -22.12
C GLN A 582 23.30 -2.34 -22.87
N TRP A 583 23.80 -2.48 -24.09
CA TRP A 583 23.77 -3.75 -24.81
C TRP A 583 24.86 -4.67 -24.27
N VAL A 584 24.48 -5.85 -23.82
CA VAL A 584 25.40 -6.85 -23.24
C VAL A 584 25.16 -8.21 -23.86
N ASN A 585 26.24 -8.97 -24.04
CA ASN A 585 26.19 -10.29 -24.64
C ASN A 585 25.40 -11.29 -23.78
N VAL A 586 24.65 -12.15 -24.47
CA VAL A 586 23.82 -13.23 -23.92
C VAL A 586 23.87 -14.45 -24.86
N PRO A 587 23.36 -15.62 -24.44
CA PRO A 587 23.21 -16.75 -25.36
C PRO A 587 22.41 -16.40 -26.62
N THR A 588 22.62 -17.17 -27.70
CA THR A 588 22.10 -16.88 -29.06
C THR A 588 20.59 -16.61 -29.08
N ASN A 589 19.84 -17.33 -28.26
CA ASN A 589 18.42 -17.10 -28.05
C ASN A 589 18.16 -17.05 -26.54
N PRO A 590 18.19 -15.86 -25.90
CA PRO A 590 18.13 -15.75 -24.46
C PRO A 590 16.77 -16.21 -23.91
N GLY A 591 15.68 -16.03 -24.66
CA GLY A 591 14.35 -16.53 -24.29
C GLY A 591 14.27 -18.06 -24.27
N LEU A 592 14.85 -18.72 -25.29
CA LEU A 592 14.94 -20.17 -25.32
C LEU A 592 15.88 -20.71 -24.23
N PHE A 593 17.01 -20.02 -24.02
CA PHE A 593 17.97 -20.36 -22.97
C PHE A 593 17.30 -20.39 -21.59
N VAL A 594 16.63 -19.30 -21.19
CA VAL A 594 15.97 -19.24 -19.87
C VAL A 594 14.82 -20.23 -19.76
N ARG A 595 14.05 -20.45 -20.84
CA ARG A 595 12.99 -21.47 -20.89
C ARG A 595 13.54 -22.88 -20.67
N ASN A 596 14.66 -23.21 -21.28
CA ASN A 596 15.28 -24.54 -21.12
C ASN A 596 15.93 -24.70 -19.74
N ARG A 597 16.50 -23.64 -19.18
CA ARG A 597 17.14 -23.65 -17.86
C ARG A 597 16.14 -23.75 -16.71
N TYR A 598 15.00 -23.06 -16.80
CA TYR A 598 14.04 -22.94 -15.71
C TYR A 598 12.71 -23.67 -15.95
N GLY A 599 12.41 -24.06 -17.19
CA GLY A 599 11.26 -24.89 -17.51
C GLY A 599 9.98 -24.11 -17.81
N LYS A 600 8.83 -24.72 -17.46
CA LYS A 600 7.49 -24.19 -17.77
C LYS A 600 7.24 -22.90 -16.97
N GLU A 601 6.44 -22.00 -17.55
CA GLU A 601 5.99 -20.76 -16.89
C GLU A 601 7.14 -19.85 -16.38
N VAL A 602 8.29 -19.84 -17.07
CA VAL A 602 9.48 -19.04 -16.69
C VAL A 602 9.21 -17.52 -16.53
N TYR A 603 8.14 -17.00 -17.15
CA TYR A 603 7.73 -15.60 -17.04
C TYR A 603 6.95 -15.30 -15.75
N GLN A 604 6.29 -16.30 -15.15
CA GLN A 604 5.80 -16.21 -13.78
C GLN A 604 6.97 -16.10 -12.81
N HIS A 605 6.74 -15.51 -11.64
CA HIS A 605 7.78 -15.17 -10.69
C HIS A 605 8.00 -16.28 -9.66
N ALA A 606 9.27 -16.60 -9.44
CA ALA A 606 9.73 -17.34 -8.27
C ALA A 606 10.79 -16.50 -7.54
N GLN A 607 10.73 -16.54 -6.20
CA GLN A 607 11.70 -15.84 -5.35
C GLN A 607 13.10 -16.44 -5.47
N HIS A 608 14.10 -15.66 -5.07
CA HIS A 608 15.47 -16.10 -5.08
C HIS A 608 15.68 -17.36 -4.23
N TRP A 609 16.34 -18.38 -4.79
CA TRP A 609 16.51 -19.70 -4.18
C TRP A 609 17.15 -19.65 -2.78
N MET A 610 18.14 -18.75 -2.57
CA MET A 610 18.75 -18.53 -1.26
C MET A 610 17.72 -18.07 -0.20
N THR A 611 16.79 -17.18 -0.56
CA THR A 611 15.76 -16.71 0.39
C THR A 611 14.75 -17.81 0.73
N LEU A 612 14.57 -18.78 -0.18
CA LEU A 612 13.72 -19.94 0.04
C LEU A 612 14.41 -21.04 0.85
N GLY A 613 15.70 -20.89 1.17
CA GLY A 613 16.47 -21.85 1.94
C GLY A 613 16.97 -23.06 1.13
N HIS A 614 16.97 -22.95 -0.20
CA HIS A 614 17.56 -23.99 -1.05
C HIS A 614 19.09 -23.96 -0.95
N SER A 615 19.74 -25.10 -1.17
CA SER A 615 21.21 -25.21 -1.13
C SER A 615 21.88 -24.80 -2.44
N THR A 616 21.12 -24.69 -3.53
CA THR A 616 21.64 -24.41 -4.86
C THR A 616 20.61 -23.73 -5.77
N GLY A 617 21.10 -22.87 -6.67
CA GLY A 617 20.31 -22.28 -7.76
C GLY A 617 19.88 -23.26 -8.85
N TRP A 618 20.41 -24.49 -8.84
CA TRP A 618 19.98 -25.60 -9.70
C TRP A 618 18.67 -26.26 -9.23
N THR A 619 18.16 -25.88 -8.06
CA THR A 619 16.86 -26.33 -7.58
C THR A 619 15.79 -25.95 -8.63
N PRO A 620 14.80 -26.84 -8.90
CA PRO A 620 13.76 -26.54 -9.88
C PRO A 620 13.11 -25.17 -9.65
N TYR A 621 12.97 -24.41 -10.73
CA TYR A 621 12.21 -23.17 -10.70
C TYR A 621 10.74 -23.53 -10.56
N VAL A 622 10.15 -23.19 -9.41
CA VAL A 622 8.74 -23.43 -9.15
C VAL A 622 8.06 -22.07 -9.06
N PRO A 623 7.41 -21.60 -10.14
CA PRO A 623 6.58 -20.42 -10.09
C PRO A 623 5.44 -20.68 -9.11
N SER A 624 5.23 -19.73 -8.19
CA SER A 624 4.17 -19.80 -7.20
C SER A 624 3.80 -18.39 -6.76
N LYS A 625 2.73 -18.26 -5.97
CA LYS A 625 2.51 -17.04 -5.22
C LYS A 625 3.77 -16.70 -4.40
N PHE A 626 4.07 -15.41 -4.27
CA PHE A 626 5.12 -14.96 -3.37
C PHE A 626 4.81 -15.41 -1.94
N LYS A 627 5.85 -15.78 -1.18
CA LYS A 627 5.69 -16.07 0.24
C LYS A 627 5.25 -14.82 0.95
N THR A 628 4.39 -15.01 1.95
CA THR A 628 3.97 -13.92 2.83
C THR A 628 5.18 -13.28 3.48
N CYS A 629 5.19 -11.97 3.45
CA CYS A 629 6.25 -11.15 4.00
C CYS A 629 6.24 -11.19 5.53
N SER A 630 7.42 -11.13 6.15
CA SER A 630 7.58 -11.09 7.61
C SER A 630 7.00 -9.82 8.26
N LYS A 631 6.79 -8.77 7.47
CA LYS A 631 6.28 -7.46 7.89
C LYS A 631 5.06 -7.05 7.07
N PRO A 632 3.87 -7.61 7.35
CA PRO A 632 2.67 -7.33 6.58
C PRO A 632 2.45 -5.82 6.36
N GLY A 633 2.25 -5.44 5.09
CA GLY A 633 2.05 -4.04 4.70
C GLY A 633 3.34 -3.22 4.51
N ASP A 634 4.53 -3.80 4.66
CA ASP A 634 5.77 -3.14 4.23
C ASP A 634 5.83 -3.06 2.69
N MET A 635 6.30 -1.94 2.17
CA MET A 635 6.39 -1.68 0.73
C MET A 635 7.37 -2.60 -0.02
N ALA A 636 8.24 -3.30 0.71
CA ALA A 636 9.12 -4.33 0.17
C ALA A 636 8.43 -5.68 0.00
N CYS A 637 7.27 -5.92 0.63
CA CYS A 637 6.63 -7.22 0.64
C CYS A 637 6.19 -7.63 -0.77
N LEU A 638 6.61 -8.80 -1.23
CA LEU A 638 6.32 -9.29 -2.58
C LEU A 638 4.89 -9.84 -2.71
N ASP A 639 4.26 -10.24 -1.61
CA ASP A 639 2.88 -10.74 -1.57
C ASP A 639 1.81 -9.68 -1.92
N GLN A 640 2.18 -8.39 -1.99
CA GLN A 640 1.34 -7.33 -2.56
C GLN A 640 1.42 -7.24 -4.11
N TYR A 641 2.27 -8.06 -4.74
CA TYR A 641 2.47 -8.13 -6.18
C TYR A 641 1.85 -9.41 -6.74
N LEU A 642 1.37 -9.32 -7.97
CA LEU A 642 1.02 -10.52 -8.74
C LEU A 642 2.30 -11.34 -8.93
N ALA A 643 2.20 -12.66 -8.85
CA ALA A 643 3.31 -13.55 -9.16
C ALA A 643 3.56 -13.70 -10.68
N ASP A 644 3.05 -12.77 -11.49
CA ASP A 644 3.21 -12.76 -12.94
C ASP A 644 3.21 -11.31 -13.46
N GLY A 645 3.88 -11.08 -14.59
CA GLY A 645 3.99 -9.77 -15.24
C GLY A 645 4.99 -8.80 -14.58
N ASN A 646 5.70 -8.02 -15.40
CA ASN A 646 6.79 -7.16 -14.97
C ASN A 646 6.39 -5.69 -14.66
N LEU A 647 5.34 -5.17 -15.31
CA LEU A 647 4.95 -3.75 -15.24
C LEU A 647 4.69 -3.25 -13.82
N GLN A 648 4.23 -4.13 -12.94
CA GLN A 648 3.97 -3.79 -11.53
C GLN A 648 5.22 -3.44 -10.70
N PHE A 649 6.42 -3.76 -11.21
CA PHE A 649 7.71 -3.39 -10.61
C PHE A 649 8.34 -2.16 -11.28
N GLU A 650 7.60 -1.51 -12.17
CA GLU A 650 7.92 -0.17 -12.67
C GLU A 650 7.38 0.89 -11.70
N GLU A 651 7.39 2.16 -12.09
CA GLU A 651 6.80 3.21 -11.24
C GLU A 651 5.32 2.90 -10.98
N PRO A 652 4.87 2.93 -9.71
CA PRO A 652 3.49 2.61 -9.40
C PRO A 652 2.56 3.63 -10.08
N LEU A 653 1.72 3.14 -10.99
CA LEU A 653 0.57 3.88 -11.48
C LEU A 653 -0.49 3.90 -10.36
N ILE A 654 -1.13 5.05 -10.15
CA ILE A 654 -2.25 5.20 -9.19
C ILE A 654 -3.57 4.97 -9.91
#